data_AF-A0A518IEY3-F1
#
_entry.id   AF-A0A518IEY3-F1
#
_cell.length_a   1.000
_cell.length_b   1.000
_cell.length_c   1.000
_cell.angle_alpha   90.00
_cell.angle_beta   90.00
_cell.angle_gamma   90.00
#
_symmetry.space_group_name_H-M   'P 1'
#
loop_
_entity.id
_entity.type
_entity.pdbx_description
1 polymer ?
#
loop_
_entity_poly.entity_id
_entity_poly.type
_entity_poly.pdbx_seq_one_letter_code
_entity_poly.pdbx_strand_id
1 'polypeptide(L)'
;MLGVAIFFSGLFDPDPDAIYQRASKAVRNQDDQEAKRQIERLLETPSHQVDAAMLGAEIALKSGDFKEAIRYYDYVPDSASRESFKARSRSGDLFLFELKQLSAAQDELHRVLESHPDEETVLQRLSFIYGLTSRGWQAIPFRLKLMQQDKIDALLVYLLSMGDRSLENPQLLTEYEKGKPDDPLVQLGLARMEVDQQKYAAAKIRLQKLISIQPELSQAHALLGKILLNAGNTDEFLNWQNSLSDQDRQLPDVWGIEGQWYQKQGNRQSAILCYGEALRRDAANSIACYQLGQLLLQEGKKAEAERLLKYSKKLQTYEGLVKVAYGDKDLAAAQKAVLLAQELGLVWEAYGWSRAVLVLNPQLDWAFQVKQELEPQLAELKLTRVVDEKNPVKGLNLPGLGAKSKHEAESATSSKGNRQIESSISFEDVTARAGIAFQYFNGQNWPENHHKMYEFTGGGVGVLDFNSDGWPDLYLTQGANWPVDEQQFLYRDRLYLNSGNGTFQDVTTQAGLNESRFSQGVSIGDVNNDGFADIYVGNIGLNRLYLNNGDGTYTETDQAQGTADQWTTSCLVADLNGDSAPEIYAVNYLMGADVFDRVCKNADGSERSCMPLNFPAAQDQLFANQQNGQFQNVTSSSGIEVPEGKGLGIIAADLHGTGYLDLFIANDAVANFYFVNQGTKQPTFTEQALLSGLALNAEGRTEACMGIAAGDANADGLLDLYVTNYYRETNTFYKQVSPDSFVDETQAARMADSTTYKLGFGTQFLDADLDGLLDLLIVNGHVEDLTAQDLPYQMQPQFMKNQGQGQFQELKPTELGTFFQTPRLGRGLARLDWNRDGLEEAAVSSLDQPFVLLENLTQNHGHRLVVRLTGTKSSRDAIGTTVRVKTKGQTLVRQLTAGDGYFASNQRTLVFGLGDAKQIESLEVTWPSGVHQLFEGGVADQEVHLIEGQPEHFHIRSLN
;
A
#
# COMPACT_ATOMS: atom_id res chain seq x y z
N MET A 1 -0.16 96.84 -36.52
CA MET A 1 0.28 95.89 -37.56
C MET A 1 0.44 94.54 -36.85
N LEU A 2 -0.58 93.69 -36.75
CA LEU A 2 -1.11 92.79 -37.78
C LEU A 2 -0.02 92.03 -38.57
N GLY A 3 0.13 90.73 -38.26
CA GLY A 3 -0.07 89.66 -39.26
C GLY A 3 1.11 88.75 -39.69
N VAL A 4 1.04 87.47 -39.28
CA VAL A 4 1.21 86.22 -40.10
C VAL A 4 2.63 85.88 -40.62
N ALA A 5 3.20 84.67 -40.61
CA ALA A 5 3.05 83.36 -39.96
C ALA A 5 4.15 82.45 -40.57
N ILE A 6 4.87 81.69 -39.73
CA ILE A 6 5.17 80.24 -39.87
C ILE A 6 5.28 79.69 -41.31
N PHE A 7 6.44 79.14 -41.70
CA PHE A 7 6.56 77.89 -42.50
C PHE A 7 8.04 77.46 -42.65
N PHE A 8 8.29 76.14 -42.54
CA PHE A 8 9.56 75.38 -42.63
C PHE A 8 10.33 75.09 -41.33
N SER A 9 9.66 74.43 -40.39
CA SER A 9 10.27 73.36 -39.58
C SER A 9 9.42 72.11 -39.75
N GLY A 10 9.67 71.35 -40.82
CA GLY A 10 9.00 70.08 -41.09
C GLY A 10 9.71 69.37 -42.23
N LEU A 11 9.85 68.04 -42.08
CA LEU A 11 10.36 67.05 -43.03
C LEU A 11 11.88 66.82 -43.02
N PHE A 12 12.33 65.96 -42.11
CA PHE A 12 12.83 64.63 -42.46
C PHE A 12 12.71 63.77 -41.19
N ASP A 13 11.54 63.19 -40.98
CA ASP A 13 11.53 61.92 -40.25
C ASP A 13 12.35 60.97 -41.14
N PRO A 14 13.49 60.43 -40.66
CA PRO A 14 14.33 59.63 -41.52
C PRO A 14 13.52 58.42 -41.96
N ASP A 15 13.47 58.20 -43.27
CA ASP A 15 12.93 57.01 -43.92
C ASP A 15 13.16 55.76 -43.05
N PRO A 16 12.11 55.04 -42.62
CA PRO A 16 12.23 53.85 -41.77
C PRO A 16 13.23 52.82 -42.30
N ASP A 17 13.32 52.65 -43.63
CA ASP A 17 14.30 51.79 -44.27
C ASP A 17 15.73 52.24 -43.94
N ALA A 18 15.99 53.55 -43.96
CA ALA A 18 17.29 54.13 -43.65
C ALA A 18 17.64 54.03 -42.16
N ILE A 19 16.64 54.09 -41.26
CA ILE A 19 16.83 53.86 -39.83
C ILE A 19 17.18 52.38 -39.59
N TYR A 20 16.47 51.45 -40.23
CA TYR A 20 16.70 50.02 -40.08
C TYR A 20 18.07 49.59 -40.62
N GLN A 21 18.50 50.14 -41.76
CA GLN A 21 19.85 49.90 -42.30
C GLN A 21 20.95 50.42 -41.37
N ARG A 22 20.74 51.55 -40.68
CA ARG A 22 21.67 52.06 -39.66
C ARG A 22 21.71 51.15 -38.45
N ALA A 23 20.55 50.70 -37.95
CA ALA A 23 20.46 49.73 -36.86
C ALA A 23 21.22 48.45 -37.20
N SER A 24 20.93 47.85 -38.36
CA SER A 24 21.60 46.64 -38.86
C SER A 24 23.12 46.82 -39.02
N LYS A 25 23.56 47.99 -39.47
CA LYS A 25 24.99 48.32 -39.58
C LYS A 25 25.65 48.48 -38.21
N ALA A 26 24.98 49.12 -37.26
CA ALA A 26 25.47 49.26 -35.89
C ALA A 26 25.65 47.89 -35.21
N VAL A 27 24.69 46.97 -35.38
CA VAL A 27 24.81 45.57 -34.91
C VAL A 27 26.02 44.86 -35.53
N ARG A 28 26.22 44.99 -36.85
CA ARG A 28 27.40 44.40 -37.52
C ARG A 28 28.73 44.99 -37.02
N ASN A 29 28.71 46.24 -36.58
CA ASN A 29 29.87 46.94 -36.04
C ASN A 29 30.05 46.75 -34.53
N GLN A 30 29.20 45.94 -33.87
CA GLN A 30 29.17 45.76 -32.41
C GLN A 30 28.96 47.07 -31.63
N ASP A 31 28.26 48.04 -32.23
CA ASP A 31 27.83 49.28 -31.57
C ASP A 31 26.40 49.12 -31.03
N ASP A 32 26.28 48.40 -29.92
CA ASP A 32 24.99 48.02 -29.35
C ASP A 32 24.18 49.22 -28.85
N GLN A 33 24.84 50.29 -28.39
CA GLN A 33 24.16 51.51 -27.95
C GLN A 33 23.47 52.22 -29.11
N GLU A 34 24.18 52.38 -30.23
CA GLU A 34 23.60 53.01 -31.42
C GLU A 34 22.53 52.12 -32.05
N ALA A 35 22.76 50.80 -32.08
CA ALA A 35 21.78 49.84 -32.58
C ALA A 35 20.47 49.91 -31.79
N LYS A 36 20.51 49.82 -30.45
CA LYS A 36 19.32 49.94 -29.59
C LYS A 36 18.59 51.25 -29.81
N ARG A 37 19.31 52.38 -29.88
CA ARG A 37 18.72 53.70 -30.11
C ARG A 37 17.92 53.78 -31.41
N GLN A 38 18.42 53.19 -32.49
CA GLN A 38 17.69 53.17 -33.76
C GLN A 38 16.52 52.17 -33.75
N ILE A 39 16.66 51.03 -33.05
CA ILE A 39 15.61 50.02 -32.90
C ILE A 39 14.40 50.58 -32.15
N GLU A 40 14.60 51.28 -31.02
CA GLU A 40 13.50 51.89 -30.25
C GLU A 40 12.62 52.82 -31.08
N ARG A 41 13.21 53.49 -32.10
CA ARG A 41 12.47 54.38 -32.99
C ARG A 41 11.59 53.64 -34.01
N LEU A 42 11.89 52.37 -34.27
CA LEU A 42 11.21 51.53 -35.26
C LEU A 42 10.13 50.63 -34.65
N LEU A 43 10.12 50.42 -33.32
CA LEU A 43 9.17 49.54 -32.63
C LEU A 43 7.70 49.96 -32.84
N GLU A 44 7.45 51.26 -33.02
CA GLU A 44 6.11 51.81 -33.28
C GLU A 44 5.81 51.99 -34.78
N THR A 45 6.71 51.54 -35.67
CA THR A 45 6.55 51.67 -37.13
C THR A 45 6.05 50.35 -37.72
N PRO A 46 4.78 50.23 -38.17
CA PRO A 46 4.20 48.94 -38.55
C PRO A 46 4.96 48.17 -39.64
N SER A 47 5.61 48.87 -40.57
CA SER A 47 6.37 48.23 -41.66
C SER A 47 7.70 47.60 -41.23
N HIS A 48 8.24 47.98 -40.07
CA HIS A 48 9.57 47.56 -39.58
C HIS A 48 9.55 47.05 -38.13
N GLN A 49 8.41 47.08 -37.46
CA GLN A 49 8.24 46.71 -36.06
C GLN A 49 8.81 45.32 -35.77
N VAL A 50 8.42 44.31 -36.55
CA VAL A 50 8.85 42.92 -36.35
C VAL A 50 10.37 42.77 -36.56
N ASP A 51 10.90 43.31 -37.65
CA ASP A 51 12.33 43.22 -37.95
C ASP A 51 13.20 43.95 -36.91
N ALA A 52 12.74 45.13 -36.47
CA ALA A 52 13.40 45.90 -35.42
C ALA A 52 13.34 45.18 -34.06
N ALA A 53 12.19 44.61 -33.70
CA ALA A 53 12.01 43.81 -32.50
C ALA A 53 12.93 42.58 -32.48
N MET A 54 12.97 41.81 -33.58
CA MET A 54 13.83 40.64 -33.70
C MET A 54 15.32 40.99 -33.59
N LEU A 55 15.74 42.10 -34.19
CA LEU A 55 17.11 42.61 -34.09
C LEU A 55 17.45 43.07 -32.67
N GLY A 56 16.51 43.75 -32.00
CA GLY A 56 16.65 44.19 -30.60
C GLY A 56 16.82 43.00 -29.64
N ALA A 57 15.99 41.97 -29.82
CA ALA A 57 16.07 40.76 -29.03
C ALA A 57 17.42 40.03 -29.21
N GLU A 58 17.96 39.98 -30.43
CA GLU A 58 19.28 39.38 -30.68
C GLU A 58 20.41 40.09 -29.91
N ILE A 59 20.40 41.43 -29.88
CA ILE A 59 21.37 42.22 -29.12
C ILE A 59 21.22 41.93 -27.62
N ALA A 60 19.98 41.95 -27.12
CA ALA A 60 19.70 41.71 -25.71
C ALA A 60 20.18 40.32 -25.27
N LEU A 61 19.91 39.28 -26.08
CA LEU A 61 20.38 37.92 -25.86
C LEU A 61 21.91 37.81 -25.79
N LYS A 62 22.64 38.48 -26.69
CA LYS A 62 24.12 38.50 -26.66
C LYS A 62 24.67 39.12 -25.39
N SER A 63 23.96 40.09 -24.82
CA SER A 63 24.34 40.75 -23.57
C SER A 63 23.89 39.99 -22.30
N GLY A 64 23.15 38.88 -22.44
CA GLY A 64 22.56 38.15 -21.32
C GLY A 64 21.38 38.88 -20.65
N ASP A 65 20.80 39.90 -21.30
CA ASP A 65 19.66 40.65 -20.79
C ASP A 65 18.35 40.02 -21.28
N PHE A 66 17.95 38.95 -20.62
CA PHE A 66 16.80 38.14 -21.04
C PHE A 66 15.46 38.87 -20.92
N LYS A 67 15.30 39.74 -19.92
CA LYS A 67 14.07 40.54 -19.74
C LYS A 67 13.89 41.52 -20.88
N GLU A 68 14.99 42.13 -21.30
CA GLU A 68 14.99 43.05 -22.42
C GLU A 68 14.72 42.32 -23.75
N ALA A 69 15.27 41.12 -23.93
CA ALA A 69 14.97 40.29 -25.09
C ALA A 69 13.47 39.96 -25.20
N ILE A 70 12.83 39.61 -24.06
CA ILE A 70 11.39 39.35 -23.99
C ILE A 70 10.59 40.62 -24.27
N ARG A 71 10.98 41.78 -23.72
CA ARG A 71 10.35 43.08 -24.03
C ARG A 71 10.33 43.35 -25.53
N TYR A 72 11.42 43.05 -26.24
CA TYR A 72 11.44 43.17 -27.70
C TYR A 72 10.51 42.14 -28.37
N TYR A 73 10.46 40.89 -27.90
CA TYR A 73 9.53 39.89 -28.44
C TYR A 73 8.05 40.27 -28.27
N ASP A 74 7.68 41.05 -27.25
CA ASP A 74 6.30 41.52 -27.06
C ASP A 74 5.82 42.45 -28.19
N TYR A 75 6.72 43.08 -28.94
CA TYR A 75 6.40 43.87 -30.13
C TYR A 75 6.13 43.00 -31.38
N VAL A 76 6.34 41.69 -31.31
CA VAL A 76 6.03 40.76 -32.41
C VAL A 76 4.59 40.26 -32.24
N PRO A 77 3.67 40.56 -33.18
CA PRO A 77 2.28 40.16 -33.07
C PRO A 77 2.09 38.66 -33.31
N ASP A 78 1.16 38.08 -32.55
CA ASP A 78 0.82 36.66 -32.67
C ASP A 78 0.25 36.35 -34.06
N SER A 79 0.94 35.49 -34.78
CA SER A 79 0.61 35.09 -36.15
C SER A 79 1.27 33.76 -36.51
N ALA A 80 0.86 33.16 -37.63
CA ALA A 80 1.53 31.99 -38.20
C ALA A 80 2.89 32.32 -38.87
N SER A 81 3.44 33.52 -38.64
CA SER A 81 4.74 33.91 -39.19
C SER A 81 5.89 33.20 -38.48
N ARG A 82 7.00 33.04 -39.20
CA ARG A 82 8.22 32.45 -38.65
C ARG A 82 8.79 33.28 -37.51
N GLU A 83 8.65 34.60 -37.59
CA GLU A 83 9.13 35.57 -36.62
C GLU A 83 8.33 35.46 -35.32
N SER A 84 6.99 35.39 -35.40
CA SER A 84 6.10 35.14 -34.25
C SER A 84 6.46 33.82 -33.56
N PHE A 85 6.59 32.74 -34.34
CA PHE A 85 7.02 31.44 -33.82
C PHE A 85 8.35 31.53 -33.04
N LYS A 86 9.38 32.14 -33.64
CA LYS A 86 10.69 32.30 -33.01
C LYS A 86 10.62 33.13 -31.75
N ALA A 87 9.89 34.25 -31.78
CA ALA A 87 9.75 35.17 -30.66
C ALA A 87 9.10 34.46 -29.45
N ARG A 88 7.94 33.83 -29.65
CA ARG A 88 7.20 33.14 -28.59
C ARG A 88 7.92 31.89 -28.08
N SER A 89 8.45 31.05 -28.97
CA SER A 89 9.21 29.87 -28.57
C SER A 89 10.48 30.23 -27.78
N ARG A 90 11.19 31.28 -28.19
CA ARG A 90 12.38 31.75 -27.47
C ARG A 90 12.03 32.45 -26.16
N SER A 91 10.94 33.21 -26.11
CA SER A 91 10.41 33.80 -24.88
C SER A 91 10.09 32.71 -23.86
N GLY A 92 9.37 31.67 -24.27
CA GLY A 92 9.07 30.50 -23.43
C GLY A 92 10.33 29.82 -22.87
N ASP A 93 11.38 29.65 -23.68
CA ASP A 93 12.69 29.12 -23.23
C ASP A 93 13.33 29.98 -22.15
N LEU A 94 13.38 31.29 -22.38
CA LEU A 94 14.00 32.23 -21.45
C LEU A 94 13.25 32.24 -20.13
N PHE A 95 11.91 32.21 -20.17
CA PHE A 95 11.11 32.08 -18.97
C PHE A 95 11.37 30.75 -18.24
N LEU A 96 11.40 29.64 -18.96
CA LEU A 96 11.57 28.31 -18.37
C LEU A 96 12.96 28.13 -17.77
N PHE A 97 14.02 28.33 -18.55
CA PHE A 97 15.37 27.92 -18.16
C PHE A 97 16.19 29.02 -17.49
N GLU A 98 16.06 30.26 -17.92
CA GLU A 98 16.91 31.37 -17.46
C GLU A 98 16.25 32.16 -16.31
N LEU A 99 14.99 32.55 -16.49
CA LEU A 99 14.25 33.38 -15.53
C LEU A 99 13.48 32.57 -14.49
N LYS A 100 13.31 31.26 -14.71
CA LYS A 100 12.61 30.33 -13.83
C LYS A 100 11.18 30.75 -13.49
N GLN A 101 10.41 31.15 -14.50
CA GLN A 101 9.01 31.58 -14.40
C GLN A 101 8.13 30.59 -15.17
N LEU A 102 7.59 29.59 -14.47
CA LEU A 102 6.82 28.50 -15.07
C LEU A 102 5.52 28.98 -15.70
N SER A 103 4.78 29.88 -15.03
CA SER A 103 3.52 30.39 -15.56
C SER A 103 3.72 31.15 -16.86
N ALA A 104 4.68 32.08 -16.88
CA ALA A 104 4.98 32.88 -18.07
C ALA A 104 5.52 32.00 -19.23
N ALA A 105 6.34 31.00 -18.91
CA ALA A 105 6.81 30.04 -19.90
C ALA A 105 5.63 29.28 -20.53
N GLN A 106 4.72 28.78 -19.71
CA GLN A 106 3.56 28.04 -20.18
C GLN A 106 2.67 28.89 -21.11
N ASP A 107 2.42 30.14 -20.74
CA ASP A 107 1.58 31.06 -21.52
C ASP A 107 2.18 31.32 -22.91
N GLU A 108 3.47 31.61 -22.99
CA GLU A 108 4.16 31.83 -24.27
C GLU A 108 4.18 30.57 -25.15
N LEU A 109 4.35 29.39 -24.54
CA LEU A 109 4.34 28.11 -25.26
C LEU A 109 2.95 27.75 -25.79
N HIS A 110 1.87 28.06 -25.06
CA HIS A 110 0.50 27.87 -25.57
C HIS A 110 0.19 28.79 -26.76
N ARG A 111 0.67 30.04 -26.76
CA ARG A 111 0.55 30.93 -27.93
C ARG A 111 1.23 30.36 -29.17
N VAL A 112 2.35 29.65 -29.01
CA VAL A 112 2.97 28.94 -30.15
C VAL A 112 2.04 27.86 -30.69
N LEU A 113 1.39 27.08 -29.83
CA LEU A 113 0.50 25.99 -30.25
C LEU A 113 -0.75 26.44 -31.01
N GLU A 114 -1.21 27.67 -30.83
CA GLU A 114 -2.34 28.22 -31.61
C GLU A 114 -2.05 28.24 -33.12
N SER A 115 -0.78 28.40 -33.50
CA SER A 115 -0.34 28.46 -34.90
C SER A 115 0.50 27.26 -35.33
N HIS A 116 1.19 26.60 -34.40
CA HIS A 116 2.09 25.47 -34.64
C HIS A 116 1.76 24.32 -33.67
N PRO A 117 0.59 23.68 -33.81
CA PRO A 117 0.04 22.74 -32.82
C PRO A 117 0.89 21.47 -32.63
N ASP A 118 1.80 21.18 -33.55
CA ASP A 118 2.62 19.96 -33.61
C ASP A 118 4.12 20.26 -33.44
N GLU A 119 4.50 21.44 -32.93
CA GLU A 119 5.91 21.76 -32.70
C GLU A 119 6.52 20.92 -31.56
N GLU A 120 7.37 19.96 -31.91
CA GLU A 120 8.02 19.00 -31.00
C GLU A 120 8.58 19.66 -29.73
N THR A 121 9.40 20.69 -29.88
CA THR A 121 10.11 21.31 -28.77
C THR A 121 9.15 21.98 -27.78
N VAL A 122 8.04 22.54 -28.28
CA VAL A 122 7.00 23.17 -27.46
C VAL A 122 6.19 22.11 -26.72
N LEU A 123 5.84 21.01 -27.39
CA LEU A 123 5.16 19.86 -26.78
C LEU A 123 5.99 19.26 -25.64
N GLN A 124 7.31 19.11 -25.83
CA GLN A 124 8.23 18.61 -24.78
C GLN A 124 8.23 19.52 -23.55
N ARG A 125 8.35 20.84 -23.75
CA ARG A 125 8.38 21.83 -22.65
C ARG A 125 7.06 21.87 -21.89
N LEU A 126 5.93 21.82 -22.58
CA LEU A 126 4.61 21.79 -21.93
C LEU A 126 4.42 20.49 -21.15
N SER A 127 4.78 19.33 -21.73
CA SER A 127 4.76 18.05 -21.01
C SER A 127 5.57 18.12 -19.70
N PHE A 128 6.79 18.68 -19.77
CA PHE A 128 7.64 18.89 -18.61
C PHE A 128 7.01 19.82 -17.56
N ILE A 129 6.50 21.00 -17.97
CA ILE A 129 5.86 21.95 -17.05
C ILE A 129 4.66 21.32 -16.35
N TYR A 130 3.81 20.59 -17.09
CA TYR A 130 2.67 19.87 -16.50
C TYR A 130 3.12 18.75 -15.54
N GLY A 131 4.14 17.97 -15.90
CA GLY A 131 4.71 16.91 -15.06
C GLY A 131 5.34 17.43 -13.77
N LEU A 132 6.07 18.55 -13.84
CA LEU A 132 6.72 19.20 -12.70
C LEU A 132 5.71 19.76 -11.68
N THR A 133 4.47 20.01 -12.10
CA THR A 133 3.46 20.75 -11.32
C THR A 133 2.22 19.92 -11.00
N SER A 134 2.34 18.58 -11.00
CA SER A 134 1.26 17.63 -10.68
C SER A 134 0.02 17.79 -11.56
N ARG A 135 0.20 17.98 -12.87
CA ARG A 135 -0.89 18.15 -13.85
C ARG A 135 -0.78 17.12 -14.97
N GLY A 136 -0.58 15.87 -14.60
CA GLY A 136 -0.37 14.72 -15.45
C GLY A 136 -1.53 14.45 -16.39
N TRP A 137 -2.78 14.63 -15.95
CA TRP A 137 -3.94 14.51 -16.86
C TRP A 137 -3.90 15.54 -17.99
N GLN A 138 -3.57 16.81 -17.69
CA GLN A 138 -3.39 17.84 -18.71
C GLN A 138 -2.17 17.57 -19.61
N ALA A 139 -1.17 16.84 -19.12
CA ALA A 139 0.02 16.48 -19.91
C ALA A 139 -0.28 15.45 -21.02
N ILE A 140 -1.35 14.66 -20.90
CA ILE A 140 -1.65 13.52 -21.78
C ILE A 140 -1.62 13.92 -23.27
N PRO A 141 -2.37 14.92 -23.75
CA PRO A 141 -2.41 15.21 -25.19
C PRO A 141 -1.04 15.57 -25.78
N PHE A 142 -0.19 16.26 -25.00
CA PHE A 142 1.16 16.63 -25.43
C PHE A 142 2.06 15.39 -25.54
N ARG A 143 2.00 14.50 -24.55
CA ARG A 143 2.75 13.23 -24.55
C ARG A 143 2.32 12.32 -25.70
N LEU A 144 1.03 12.23 -25.97
CA LEU A 144 0.50 11.42 -27.08
C LEU A 144 0.91 11.99 -28.44
N LYS A 145 0.91 13.32 -28.62
CA LYS A 145 1.46 13.95 -29.83
C LYS A 145 2.95 13.66 -30.03
N LEU A 146 3.74 13.73 -28.96
CA LEU A 146 5.16 13.35 -29.02
C LEU A 146 5.34 11.89 -29.44
N MET A 147 4.51 10.98 -28.90
CA MET A 147 4.51 9.58 -29.33
C MET A 147 4.12 9.40 -30.79
N GLN A 148 3.13 10.17 -31.28
CA GLN A 148 2.73 10.17 -32.69
C GLN A 148 3.86 10.65 -33.62
N GLN A 149 4.77 11.48 -33.13
CA GLN A 149 5.95 11.96 -33.84
C GLN A 149 7.20 11.06 -33.67
N ASP A 150 7.02 9.87 -33.07
CA ASP A 150 8.10 8.94 -32.67
C ASP A 150 9.15 9.58 -31.74
N LYS A 151 8.75 10.57 -30.93
CA LYS A 151 9.58 11.24 -29.92
C LYS A 151 9.34 10.61 -28.55
N ILE A 152 9.94 9.44 -28.37
CA ILE A 152 9.66 8.55 -27.23
C ILE A 152 10.95 8.24 -26.48
N ASP A 153 10.89 8.42 -25.17
CA ASP A 153 11.84 7.86 -24.21
C ASP A 153 11.09 7.12 -23.09
N ALA A 154 11.83 6.36 -22.29
CA ALA A 154 11.23 5.56 -21.22
C ALA A 154 10.57 6.43 -20.12
N LEU A 155 11.06 7.64 -19.87
CA LEU A 155 10.51 8.55 -18.86
C LEU A 155 9.14 9.08 -19.29
N LEU A 156 8.99 9.47 -20.55
CA LEU A 156 7.72 9.91 -21.13
C LEU A 156 6.64 8.84 -20.97
N VAL A 157 6.97 7.58 -21.30
CA VAL A 157 6.02 6.46 -21.19
C VAL A 157 5.70 6.14 -19.73
N TYR A 158 6.70 6.18 -18.84
CA TYR A 158 6.51 6.02 -17.40
C TYR A 158 5.56 7.09 -16.84
N LEU A 159 5.81 8.36 -17.12
CA LEU A 159 4.97 9.47 -16.64
C LEU A 159 3.55 9.44 -17.22
N LEU A 160 3.38 9.01 -18.48
CA LEU A 160 2.05 8.77 -19.05
C LEU A 160 1.32 7.65 -18.30
N SER A 161 2.05 6.58 -17.96
CA SER A 161 1.49 5.41 -17.28
C SER A 161 1.09 5.69 -15.83
N MET A 162 1.90 6.48 -15.13
CA MET A 162 1.71 6.80 -13.70
C MET A 162 0.81 8.02 -13.43
N GLY A 163 0.66 8.91 -14.40
CA GLY A 163 -0.14 10.14 -14.25
C GLY A 163 0.34 11.01 -13.08
N ASP A 164 -0.59 11.53 -12.28
CA ASP A 164 -0.33 12.41 -11.12
C ASP A 164 0.20 11.72 -9.86
N ARG A 165 0.57 10.43 -9.99
CA ARG A 165 1.23 9.67 -8.92
C ARG A 165 2.72 9.94 -8.84
N SER A 166 3.33 10.49 -9.90
CA SER A 166 4.74 10.84 -9.94
C SER A 166 4.92 12.28 -10.37
N LEU A 167 5.70 13.05 -9.60
CA LEU A 167 6.21 14.34 -10.05
C LEU A 167 7.41 14.13 -10.96
N GLU A 168 7.50 14.91 -12.02
CA GLU A 168 8.67 14.96 -12.88
C GLU A 168 9.72 15.90 -12.29
N ASN A 169 10.87 15.37 -11.88
CA ASN A 169 12.00 16.14 -11.33
C ASN A 169 11.63 17.15 -10.22
N PRO A 170 10.95 16.72 -9.14
CA PRO A 170 10.45 17.61 -8.08
C PRO A 170 11.55 18.46 -7.40
N GLN A 171 12.81 18.01 -7.41
CA GLN A 171 13.94 18.74 -6.85
C GLN A 171 14.17 20.11 -7.51
N LEU A 172 13.74 20.27 -8.77
CA LEU A 172 13.85 21.54 -9.48
C LEU A 172 12.92 22.61 -8.91
N LEU A 173 11.81 22.26 -8.26
CA LEU A 173 10.85 23.23 -7.73
C LEU A 173 11.49 24.22 -6.75
N THR A 174 12.48 23.79 -5.97
CA THR A 174 13.25 24.68 -5.07
C THR A 174 14.11 25.69 -5.82
N GLU A 175 14.62 25.34 -7.00
CA GLU A 175 15.34 26.29 -7.86
C GLU A 175 14.37 27.32 -8.46
N TYR A 176 13.21 26.86 -8.95
CA TYR A 176 12.18 27.74 -9.48
C TYR A 176 11.59 28.69 -8.42
N GLU A 177 11.40 28.20 -7.19
CA GLU A 177 10.96 29.01 -6.05
C GLU A 177 11.92 30.17 -5.78
N LYS A 178 13.24 29.94 -5.86
CA LYS A 178 14.24 31.00 -5.68
C LYS A 178 14.18 32.05 -6.79
N GLY A 179 13.91 31.63 -8.03
CA GLY A 179 13.83 32.53 -9.18
C GLY A 179 12.58 33.41 -9.18
N LYS A 180 11.41 32.81 -8.91
CA LYS A 180 10.14 33.52 -8.83
C LYS A 180 9.24 32.89 -7.74
N PRO A 181 9.34 33.35 -6.48
CA PRO A 181 8.59 32.76 -5.37
C PRO A 181 7.08 32.80 -5.55
N ASP A 182 6.54 33.89 -6.10
CA ASP A 182 5.09 34.07 -6.26
C ASP A 182 4.54 33.47 -7.58
N ASP A 183 5.33 32.68 -8.31
CA ASP A 183 4.85 32.00 -9.53
C ASP A 183 3.78 30.95 -9.17
N PRO A 184 2.54 31.08 -9.68
CA PRO A 184 1.44 30.20 -9.30
C PRO A 184 1.71 28.70 -9.55
N LEU A 185 2.39 28.35 -10.64
CA LEU A 185 2.67 26.95 -10.98
C LEU A 185 3.77 26.36 -10.10
N VAL A 186 4.75 27.17 -9.70
CA VAL A 186 5.74 26.78 -8.68
C VAL A 186 5.05 26.53 -7.34
N GLN A 187 4.14 27.43 -6.94
CA GLN A 187 3.36 27.29 -5.71
C GLN A 187 2.49 26.03 -5.70
N LEU A 188 1.91 25.66 -6.85
CA LEU A 188 1.17 24.40 -7.00
C LEU A 188 2.08 23.17 -6.80
N GLY A 189 3.24 23.14 -7.45
CA GLY A 189 4.21 22.05 -7.31
C GLY A 189 4.70 21.91 -5.86
N LEU A 190 5.00 23.03 -5.20
CA LEU A 190 5.38 23.05 -3.79
C LEU A 190 4.25 22.59 -2.86
N ALA A 191 3.00 22.97 -3.14
CA ALA A 191 1.85 22.46 -2.39
C ALA A 191 1.74 20.93 -2.50
N ARG A 192 2.01 20.37 -3.70
CA ARG A 192 2.06 18.92 -3.87
C ARG A 192 3.21 18.30 -3.07
N MET A 193 4.41 18.88 -3.11
CA MET A 193 5.52 18.40 -2.28
C MET A 193 5.20 18.45 -0.78
N GLU A 194 4.49 19.49 -0.34
CA GLU A 194 4.02 19.61 1.05
C GLU A 194 3.02 18.51 1.39
N VAL A 195 2.09 18.17 0.48
CA VAL A 195 1.19 17.01 0.64
C VAL A 195 1.98 15.70 0.74
N ASP A 196 2.94 15.47 -0.16
CA ASP A 196 3.79 14.27 -0.14
C ASP A 196 4.65 14.18 1.14
N GLN A 197 4.97 15.34 1.75
CA GLN A 197 5.68 15.49 3.03
C GLN A 197 4.74 15.61 4.26
N GLN A 198 3.44 15.39 4.10
CA GLN A 198 2.40 15.53 5.13
C GLN A 198 2.25 16.90 5.79
N LYS A 199 2.79 17.95 5.18
CA LYS A 199 2.60 19.32 5.65
C LYS A 199 1.23 19.83 5.22
N TYR A 200 0.16 19.09 5.52
CA TYR A 200 -1.21 19.34 5.05
C TYR A 200 -1.74 20.72 5.45
N ALA A 201 -1.40 21.19 6.65
CA ALA A 201 -1.77 22.54 7.08
C ALA A 201 -1.08 23.61 6.22
N ALA A 202 0.21 23.45 5.94
CA ALA A 202 0.97 24.36 5.08
C ALA A 202 0.43 24.30 3.63
N ALA A 203 0.23 23.10 3.10
CA ALA A 203 -0.34 22.87 1.77
C ALA A 203 -1.74 23.50 1.65
N LYS A 204 -2.62 23.31 2.65
CA LYS A 204 -3.96 23.92 2.67
C LYS A 204 -3.88 25.44 2.59
N ILE A 205 -3.04 26.07 3.42
CA ILE A 205 -2.85 27.53 3.41
C ILE A 205 -2.31 28.00 2.05
N ARG A 206 -1.31 27.30 1.51
CA ARG A 206 -0.71 27.62 0.21
C ARG A 206 -1.74 27.51 -0.92
N LEU A 207 -2.52 26.44 -0.95
CA LEU A 207 -3.57 26.21 -1.95
C LEU A 207 -4.70 27.22 -1.85
N GLN A 208 -5.14 27.57 -0.65
CA GLN A 208 -6.17 28.60 -0.46
C GLN A 208 -5.70 29.97 -0.96
N LYS A 209 -4.45 30.35 -0.65
CA LYS A 209 -3.84 31.58 -1.18
C LYS A 209 -3.76 31.52 -2.70
N LEU A 210 -3.29 30.41 -3.26
CA LEU A 210 -3.16 30.21 -4.70
C LEU A 210 -4.51 30.34 -5.42
N ILE A 211 -5.56 29.66 -4.93
CA ILE A 211 -6.92 29.72 -5.49
C ILE A 211 -7.49 31.15 -5.39
N SER A 212 -7.19 31.90 -4.34
CA SER A 212 -7.66 33.29 -4.21
C SER A 212 -7.06 34.23 -5.27
N ILE A 213 -5.88 33.91 -5.78
CA ILE A 213 -5.16 34.69 -6.79
C ILE A 213 -5.48 34.17 -8.20
N GLN A 214 -5.55 32.84 -8.35
CA GLN A 214 -5.73 32.13 -9.61
C GLN A 214 -6.86 31.09 -9.51
N PRO A 215 -8.13 31.54 -9.49
CA PRO A 215 -9.27 30.65 -9.26
C PRO A 215 -9.50 29.63 -10.36
N GLU A 216 -8.96 29.85 -11.57
CA GLU A 216 -9.07 28.96 -12.73
C GLU A 216 -8.08 27.78 -12.71
N LEU A 217 -7.17 27.71 -11.72
CA LEU A 217 -6.19 26.64 -11.61
C LEU A 217 -6.82 25.37 -10.99
N SER A 218 -7.54 24.60 -11.81
CA SER A 218 -8.33 23.44 -11.35
C SER A 218 -7.57 22.40 -10.53
N GLN A 219 -6.27 22.20 -10.81
CA GLN A 219 -5.47 21.25 -10.04
C GLN A 219 -5.27 21.69 -8.58
N ALA A 220 -5.23 23.00 -8.32
CA ALA A 220 -5.16 23.51 -6.95
C ALA A 220 -6.44 23.17 -6.18
N HIS A 221 -7.61 23.26 -6.83
CA HIS A 221 -8.89 22.84 -6.25
C HIS A 221 -8.94 21.34 -5.99
N ALA A 222 -8.43 20.50 -6.90
CA ALA A 222 -8.37 19.05 -6.69
C ALA A 222 -7.50 18.68 -5.48
N LEU A 223 -6.28 19.25 -5.37
CA LEU A 223 -5.40 19.02 -4.22
C LEU A 223 -6.03 19.51 -2.91
N LEU A 224 -6.66 20.69 -2.92
CA LEU A 224 -7.36 21.21 -1.73
C LEU A 224 -8.51 20.28 -1.34
N GLY A 225 -9.32 19.82 -2.30
CA GLY A 225 -10.41 18.89 -2.07
C GLY A 225 -9.95 17.58 -1.42
N LYS A 226 -8.80 17.04 -1.86
CA LYS A 226 -8.21 15.83 -1.25
C LYS A 226 -7.80 16.08 0.20
N ILE A 227 -7.19 17.23 0.51
CA ILE A 227 -6.83 17.59 1.89
C ILE A 227 -8.10 17.72 2.76
N LEU A 228 -9.14 18.39 2.26
CA LEU A 228 -10.39 18.58 2.99
C LEU A 228 -11.14 17.26 3.22
N LEU A 229 -11.13 16.36 2.23
CA LEU A 229 -11.70 15.02 2.35
C LEU A 229 -11.02 14.20 3.46
N ASN A 230 -9.70 14.31 3.57
CA ASN A 230 -8.92 13.62 4.58
C ASN A 230 -9.10 14.26 5.97
N ALA A 231 -9.28 15.58 6.04
CA ALA A 231 -9.53 16.29 7.29
C ALA A 231 -10.91 15.99 7.91
N GLY A 232 -11.86 15.45 7.14
CA GLY A 232 -13.18 15.02 7.65
C GLY A 232 -14.12 16.17 8.05
N ASN A 233 -13.79 17.42 7.73
CA ASN A 233 -14.66 18.57 8.02
C ASN A 233 -15.71 18.74 6.93
N THR A 234 -16.95 18.31 7.23
CA THR A 234 -18.09 18.35 6.31
C THR A 234 -18.39 19.75 5.78
N ASP A 235 -18.38 20.78 6.62
CA ASP A 235 -18.75 22.15 6.23
C ASP A 235 -17.72 22.74 5.27
N GLU A 236 -16.43 22.57 5.57
CA GLU A 236 -15.36 23.02 4.67
C GLU A 236 -15.41 22.28 3.33
N PHE A 237 -15.68 20.97 3.34
CA PHE A 237 -15.79 20.17 2.13
C PHE A 237 -16.98 20.62 1.26
N LEU A 238 -18.14 20.86 1.85
CA LEU A 238 -19.32 21.36 1.12
C LEU A 238 -19.08 22.76 0.54
N ASN A 239 -18.40 23.64 1.30
CA ASN A 239 -18.01 24.96 0.79
C ASN A 239 -17.07 24.85 -0.41
N TRP A 240 -16.08 23.97 -0.34
CA TRP A 240 -15.21 23.66 -1.47
C TRP A 240 -16.03 23.14 -2.66
N GLN A 241 -16.92 22.18 -2.45
CA GLN A 241 -17.76 21.57 -3.50
C GLN A 241 -18.61 22.62 -4.24
N ASN A 242 -19.16 23.58 -3.50
CA ASN A 242 -19.96 24.69 -4.05
C ASN A 242 -19.12 25.75 -4.76
N SER A 243 -17.82 25.82 -4.49
CA SER A 243 -16.90 26.77 -5.14
C SER A 243 -16.38 26.29 -6.51
N LEU A 244 -16.53 25.00 -6.82
CA LEU A 244 -16.04 24.39 -8.06
C LEU A 244 -16.78 24.90 -9.29
N SER A 245 -16.02 25.37 -10.27
CA SER A 245 -16.52 25.77 -11.59
C SER A 245 -16.78 24.56 -12.52
N ASP A 246 -17.43 24.81 -13.65
CA ASP A 246 -17.60 23.79 -14.70
C ASP A 246 -16.27 23.31 -15.30
N GLN A 247 -15.24 24.17 -15.28
CA GLN A 247 -13.88 23.84 -15.71
C GLN A 247 -13.22 22.89 -14.71
N ASP A 248 -13.37 23.12 -13.40
CA ASP A 248 -12.80 22.24 -12.37
C ASP A 248 -13.41 20.84 -12.45
N ARG A 249 -14.71 20.77 -12.77
CA ARG A 249 -15.46 19.52 -12.98
C ARG A 249 -15.10 18.79 -14.28
N GLN A 250 -14.17 19.31 -15.09
CA GLN A 250 -13.55 18.53 -16.17
C GLN A 250 -12.44 17.60 -15.66
N LEU A 251 -11.87 17.85 -14.47
CA LEU A 251 -10.84 16.97 -13.91
C LEU A 251 -11.48 15.67 -13.38
N PRO A 252 -10.97 14.49 -13.79
CA PRO A 252 -11.42 13.20 -13.24
C PRO A 252 -11.26 13.12 -11.71
N ASP A 253 -10.18 13.69 -11.18
CA ASP A 253 -9.85 13.65 -9.75
C ASP A 253 -10.90 14.34 -8.88
N VAL A 254 -11.49 15.44 -9.36
CA VAL A 254 -12.57 16.15 -8.64
C VAL A 254 -13.78 15.23 -8.46
N TRP A 255 -14.13 14.46 -9.49
CA TRP A 255 -15.19 13.45 -9.41
C TRP A 255 -14.82 12.31 -8.48
N GLY A 256 -13.57 11.83 -8.50
CA GLY A 256 -13.09 10.83 -7.56
C GLY A 256 -13.20 11.29 -6.10
N ILE A 257 -12.84 12.54 -5.82
CA ILE A 257 -12.92 13.16 -4.48
C ILE A 257 -14.39 13.31 -4.03
N GLU A 258 -15.28 13.83 -4.88
CA GLU A 258 -16.71 13.90 -4.58
C GLU A 258 -17.29 12.49 -4.35
N GLY A 259 -16.88 11.50 -5.15
CA GLY A 259 -17.31 10.10 -5.01
C GLY A 259 -16.94 9.49 -3.67
N GLN A 260 -15.68 9.67 -3.25
CA GLN A 260 -15.20 9.21 -1.93
C GLN A 260 -15.98 9.88 -0.79
N TRP A 261 -16.26 11.18 -0.92
CA TRP A 261 -17.06 11.89 0.09
C TRP A 261 -18.49 11.34 0.17
N TYR A 262 -19.19 11.19 -0.96
CA TYR A 262 -20.55 10.64 -0.96
C TYR A 262 -20.60 9.21 -0.43
N GLN A 263 -19.59 8.40 -0.71
CA GLN A 263 -19.45 7.05 -0.17
C GLN A 263 -19.33 7.07 1.36
N LYS A 264 -18.50 7.96 1.93
CA LYS A 264 -18.40 8.16 3.39
C LYS A 264 -19.71 8.62 4.03
N GLN A 265 -20.54 9.35 3.28
CA GLN A 265 -21.88 9.76 3.75
C GLN A 265 -22.96 8.68 3.56
N GLY A 266 -22.61 7.48 3.05
CA GLY A 266 -23.57 6.43 2.73
C GLY A 266 -24.43 6.69 1.48
N ASN A 267 -24.15 7.76 0.73
CA ASN A 267 -24.88 8.13 -0.49
C ASN A 267 -24.33 7.39 -1.72
N ARG A 268 -24.62 6.09 -1.79
CA ARG A 268 -24.09 5.19 -2.83
C ARG A 268 -24.41 5.64 -4.26
N GLN A 269 -25.64 6.11 -4.52
CA GLN A 269 -26.04 6.54 -5.87
C GLN A 269 -25.21 7.73 -6.38
N SER A 270 -24.93 8.69 -5.50
CA SER A 270 -24.08 9.84 -5.87
C SER A 270 -22.62 9.43 -6.02
N ALA A 271 -22.13 8.49 -5.21
CA ALA A 271 -20.79 7.93 -5.36
C ALA A 271 -20.62 7.18 -6.70
N ILE A 272 -21.57 6.31 -7.06
CA ILE A 272 -21.61 5.58 -8.35
C ILE A 272 -21.61 6.56 -9.52
N LEU A 273 -22.41 7.63 -9.46
CA LEU A 273 -22.40 8.69 -10.48
C LEU A 273 -21.00 9.29 -10.61
N CYS A 274 -20.39 9.69 -9.49
CA CYS A 274 -19.12 10.40 -9.50
C CYS A 274 -17.97 9.53 -10.05
N TYR A 275 -17.83 8.29 -9.58
CA TYR A 275 -16.82 7.38 -10.13
C TYR A 275 -17.09 7.04 -11.60
N GLY A 276 -18.36 6.94 -12.00
CA GLY A 276 -18.74 6.81 -13.41
C GLY A 276 -18.27 7.99 -14.27
N GLU A 277 -18.47 9.23 -13.80
CA GLU A 277 -18.02 10.45 -14.47
C GLU A 277 -16.49 10.58 -14.51
N ALA A 278 -15.79 10.12 -13.47
CA ALA A 278 -14.33 10.03 -13.46
C ALA A 278 -13.86 9.08 -14.59
N LEU A 279 -14.42 7.87 -14.69
CA LEU A 279 -14.03 6.87 -15.69
C LEU A 279 -14.46 7.20 -17.13
N ARG A 280 -15.49 8.05 -17.31
CA ARG A 280 -15.82 8.61 -18.63
C ARG A 280 -14.73 9.53 -19.16
N ARG A 281 -14.00 10.22 -18.27
CA ARG A 281 -12.93 11.18 -18.61
C ARG A 281 -11.55 10.55 -18.61
N ASP A 282 -11.31 9.66 -17.65
CA ASP A 282 -10.08 8.88 -17.54
C ASP A 282 -10.42 7.42 -17.27
N ALA A 283 -10.52 6.64 -18.35
CA ALA A 283 -10.79 5.22 -18.29
C ALA A 283 -9.71 4.41 -17.55
N ALA A 284 -8.50 4.95 -17.41
CA ALA A 284 -7.39 4.33 -16.73
C ALA A 284 -7.27 4.77 -15.25
N ASN A 285 -8.28 5.47 -14.71
CA ASN A 285 -8.33 5.82 -13.29
C ASN A 285 -8.64 4.57 -12.45
N SER A 286 -7.60 3.89 -11.96
CA SER A 286 -7.75 2.61 -11.25
C SER A 286 -8.55 2.73 -9.94
N ILE A 287 -8.43 3.85 -9.22
CA ILE A 287 -9.16 4.12 -7.98
C ILE A 287 -10.67 4.16 -8.25
N ALA A 288 -11.10 4.98 -9.22
CA ALA A 288 -12.50 5.10 -9.58
C ALA A 288 -13.06 3.77 -10.12
N CYS A 289 -12.25 3.02 -10.87
CA CYS A 289 -12.64 1.71 -11.40
C CYS A 289 -12.90 0.70 -10.29
N TYR A 290 -11.99 0.60 -9.32
CA TYR A 290 -12.13 -0.27 -8.16
C TYR A 290 -13.35 0.11 -7.33
N GLN A 291 -13.47 1.39 -6.94
CA GLN A 291 -14.54 1.87 -6.08
C GLN A 291 -15.92 1.74 -6.73
N LEU A 292 -16.04 2.02 -8.03
CA LEU A 292 -17.28 1.77 -8.75
C LEU A 292 -17.61 0.27 -8.76
N GLY A 293 -16.62 -0.60 -9.01
CA GLY A 293 -16.80 -2.05 -8.96
C GLY A 293 -17.35 -2.54 -7.63
N GLN A 294 -16.75 -2.11 -6.52
CA GLN A 294 -17.21 -2.44 -5.16
C GLN A 294 -18.64 -1.96 -4.89
N LEU A 295 -18.96 -0.71 -5.25
CA LEU A 295 -20.31 -0.17 -5.08
C LEU A 295 -21.35 -0.90 -5.93
N LEU A 296 -21.02 -1.27 -7.17
CA LEU A 296 -21.93 -2.05 -8.02
C LEU A 296 -22.17 -3.45 -7.45
N LEU A 297 -21.17 -4.07 -6.81
CA LEU A 297 -21.33 -5.36 -6.15
C LEU A 297 -22.31 -5.25 -4.98
N GLN A 298 -22.17 -4.22 -4.15
CA GLN A 298 -23.08 -3.92 -3.03
C GLN A 298 -24.52 -3.65 -3.49
N GLU A 299 -24.71 -3.11 -4.70
CA GLU A 299 -26.03 -2.91 -5.32
C GLU A 299 -26.56 -4.16 -6.05
N GLY A 300 -25.88 -5.31 -5.91
CA GLY A 300 -26.29 -6.59 -6.52
C GLY A 300 -26.00 -6.71 -8.02
N LYS A 301 -25.24 -5.79 -8.62
CA LYS A 301 -24.86 -5.80 -10.04
C LYS A 301 -23.56 -6.56 -10.28
N LYS A 302 -23.57 -7.86 -9.96
CA LYS A 302 -22.37 -8.72 -9.90
C LYS A 302 -21.60 -8.77 -11.23
N ALA A 303 -22.27 -8.89 -12.37
CA ALA A 303 -21.59 -9.00 -13.66
C ALA A 303 -20.84 -7.72 -14.05
N GLU A 304 -21.45 -6.56 -13.81
CA GLU A 304 -20.85 -5.26 -14.02
C GLU A 304 -19.69 -5.00 -13.04
N ALA A 305 -19.86 -5.37 -11.77
CA ALA A 305 -18.83 -5.28 -10.75
C ALA A 305 -17.61 -6.14 -11.12
N GLU A 306 -17.80 -7.41 -11.47
CA GLU A 306 -16.72 -8.30 -11.89
C GLU A 306 -15.94 -7.74 -13.09
N ARG A 307 -16.63 -7.17 -14.07
CA ARG A 307 -15.99 -6.53 -15.24
C ARG A 307 -15.07 -5.38 -14.81
N LEU A 308 -15.55 -4.49 -13.95
CA LEU A 308 -14.79 -3.33 -13.46
C LEU A 308 -13.61 -3.76 -12.58
N LEU A 309 -13.84 -4.66 -11.63
CA LEU A 309 -12.82 -5.13 -10.72
C LEU A 309 -11.70 -5.87 -11.46
N LYS A 310 -12.03 -6.74 -12.43
CA LYS A 310 -11.03 -7.40 -13.30
C LYS A 310 -10.22 -6.38 -14.11
N TYR A 311 -10.87 -5.34 -14.61
CA TYR A 311 -10.18 -4.25 -15.33
C TYR A 311 -9.23 -3.48 -14.40
N SER A 312 -9.68 -3.15 -13.18
CA SER A 312 -8.85 -2.50 -12.16
C SER A 312 -7.63 -3.33 -11.77
N LYS A 313 -7.80 -4.64 -11.52
CA LYS A 313 -6.68 -5.56 -11.22
C LYS A 313 -5.62 -5.53 -12.33
N LYS A 314 -6.04 -5.56 -13.60
CA LYS A 314 -5.14 -5.44 -14.75
C LYS A 314 -4.41 -4.09 -14.80
N LEU A 315 -5.09 -2.98 -14.52
CA LEU A 315 -4.44 -1.67 -14.44
C LEU A 315 -3.34 -1.64 -13.36
N GLN A 316 -3.62 -2.18 -12.17
CA GLN A 316 -2.65 -2.22 -11.08
C GLN A 316 -1.43 -3.09 -11.43
N THR A 317 -1.66 -4.27 -12.01
CA THR A 317 -0.57 -5.12 -12.51
C THR A 317 0.26 -4.39 -13.57
N TYR A 318 -0.38 -3.68 -14.50
CA TYR A 318 0.31 -2.88 -15.52
C TYR A 318 1.20 -1.81 -14.90
N GLU A 319 0.69 -1.05 -13.93
CA GLU A 319 1.43 0.00 -13.23
C GLU A 319 2.63 -0.56 -12.45
N GLY A 320 2.47 -1.72 -11.79
CA GLY A 320 3.56 -2.43 -11.12
C GLY A 320 4.68 -2.83 -12.09
N LEU A 321 4.31 -3.43 -13.24
CA LEU A 321 5.26 -3.81 -14.29
C LEU A 321 5.98 -2.60 -14.87
N VAL A 322 5.29 -1.47 -15.05
CA VAL A 322 5.88 -0.21 -15.53
C VAL A 322 6.94 0.32 -14.57
N LYS A 323 6.70 0.26 -13.25
CA LYS A 323 7.70 0.68 -12.26
C LYS A 323 9.00 -0.12 -12.38
N VAL A 324 8.90 -1.44 -12.51
CA VAL A 324 10.07 -2.32 -12.66
C VAL A 324 10.75 -2.11 -14.02
N ALA A 325 9.97 -2.03 -15.10
CA ALA A 325 10.47 -1.79 -16.45
C ALA A 325 11.24 -0.47 -16.56
N TYR A 326 10.75 0.60 -15.93
CA TYR A 326 11.41 1.90 -15.93
C TYR A 326 12.60 1.95 -14.97
N GLY A 327 12.36 1.63 -13.69
CA GLY A 327 13.34 1.80 -12.61
C GLY A 327 14.56 0.90 -12.77
N ASP A 328 14.33 -0.37 -13.12
CA ASP A 328 15.37 -1.39 -13.19
C ASP A 328 15.80 -1.70 -14.62
N LYS A 329 15.16 -1.05 -15.61
CA LYS A 329 15.39 -1.30 -17.04
C LYS A 329 15.14 -2.76 -17.41
N ASP A 330 14.19 -3.40 -16.73
CA ASP A 330 13.88 -4.82 -16.91
C ASP A 330 13.08 -5.05 -18.20
N LEU A 331 13.70 -5.75 -19.16
CA LEU A 331 13.13 -6.00 -20.48
C LEU A 331 11.97 -7.01 -20.45
N ALA A 332 11.96 -7.95 -19.49
CA ALA A 332 10.91 -8.93 -19.35
C ALA A 332 9.65 -8.31 -18.72
N ALA A 333 9.82 -7.45 -17.71
CA ALA A 333 8.73 -6.65 -17.15
C ALA A 333 8.12 -5.73 -18.21
N ALA A 334 8.95 -5.09 -19.04
CA ALA A 334 8.48 -4.25 -20.14
C ALA A 334 7.66 -5.04 -21.17
N GLN A 335 8.09 -6.26 -21.52
CA GLN A 335 7.33 -7.13 -22.43
C GLN A 335 5.95 -7.48 -21.87
N LYS A 336 5.88 -7.86 -20.58
CA LYS A 336 4.60 -8.13 -19.90
C LYS A 336 3.72 -6.88 -19.86
N ALA A 337 4.30 -5.70 -19.60
CA ALA A 337 3.57 -4.43 -19.58
C ALA A 337 2.96 -4.11 -20.96
N VAL A 338 3.69 -4.35 -22.04
CA VAL A 338 3.19 -4.16 -23.42
C VAL A 338 1.99 -5.04 -23.72
N LEU A 339 2.06 -6.34 -23.38
CA LEU A 339 0.94 -7.27 -23.59
C LEU A 339 -0.31 -6.82 -22.83
N LEU A 340 -0.14 -6.43 -21.56
CA LEU A 340 -1.24 -5.99 -20.72
C LEU A 340 -1.82 -4.64 -21.17
N ALA A 341 -0.98 -3.73 -21.64
CA ALA A 341 -1.39 -2.47 -22.25
C ALA A 341 -2.31 -2.70 -23.46
N GLN A 342 -1.97 -3.65 -24.34
CA GLN A 342 -2.82 -4.02 -25.48
C GLN A 342 -4.19 -4.56 -25.02
N GLU A 343 -4.23 -5.40 -23.98
CA GLU A 343 -5.49 -5.91 -23.43
C GLU A 343 -6.38 -4.81 -22.86
N LEU A 344 -5.78 -3.85 -22.15
CA LEU A 344 -6.41 -2.70 -21.50
C LEU A 344 -6.86 -1.61 -22.49
N GLY A 345 -6.37 -1.64 -23.73
CA GLY A 345 -6.62 -0.60 -24.73
C GLY A 345 -5.69 0.61 -24.64
N LEU A 346 -4.56 0.47 -23.96
CA LEU A 346 -3.48 1.46 -23.80
C LEU A 346 -2.52 1.38 -24.99
N VAL A 347 -3.02 1.66 -26.19
CA VAL A 347 -2.28 1.46 -27.46
C VAL A 347 -1.02 2.34 -27.52
N TRP A 348 -1.11 3.57 -27.02
CA TRP A 348 0.00 4.51 -26.98
C TRP A 348 1.14 4.02 -26.08
N GLU A 349 0.82 3.47 -24.91
CA GLU A 349 1.80 2.90 -24.01
C GLU A 349 2.40 1.59 -24.52
N ALA A 350 1.60 0.72 -25.15
CA ALA A 350 2.11 -0.50 -25.78
C ALA A 350 3.14 -0.17 -26.87
N TYR A 351 2.83 0.82 -27.73
CA TYR A 351 3.78 1.35 -28.71
C TYR A 351 5.00 1.99 -28.04
N GLY A 352 4.77 2.84 -27.04
CA GLY A 352 5.78 3.59 -26.32
C GLY A 352 6.82 2.68 -25.65
N TRP A 353 6.38 1.68 -24.90
CA TRP A 353 7.28 0.72 -24.27
C TRP A 353 8.05 -0.11 -25.29
N SER A 354 7.39 -0.59 -26.34
CA SER A 354 8.04 -1.32 -27.43
C SER A 354 9.13 -0.48 -28.09
N ARG A 355 8.90 0.83 -28.29
CA ARG A 355 9.90 1.75 -28.83
C ARG A 355 11.04 2.02 -27.83
N ALA A 356 10.72 2.25 -26.57
CA ALA A 356 11.68 2.58 -25.52
C ALA A 356 12.67 1.44 -25.26
N VAL A 357 12.19 0.19 -25.20
CA VAL A 357 13.09 -0.97 -24.99
C VAL A 357 14.01 -1.22 -26.17
N LEU A 358 13.62 -0.89 -27.41
CA LEU A 358 14.48 -0.99 -28.59
C LEU A 358 15.65 0.00 -28.55
N VAL A 359 15.56 1.09 -27.76
CA VAL A 359 16.71 1.97 -27.49
C VAL A 359 17.73 1.28 -26.59
N LEU A 360 17.26 0.50 -25.62
CA LEU A 360 18.10 -0.26 -24.70
C LEU A 360 18.71 -1.51 -25.38
N ASN A 361 17.91 -2.23 -26.15
CA ASN A 361 18.32 -3.40 -26.90
C ASN A 361 17.63 -3.45 -28.29
N PRO A 362 18.35 -3.06 -29.36
CA PRO A 362 17.80 -3.06 -30.72
C PRO A 362 17.47 -4.45 -31.30
N GLN A 363 17.88 -5.55 -30.65
CA GLN A 363 17.72 -6.92 -31.15
C GLN A 363 16.45 -7.61 -30.63
N LEU A 364 15.54 -6.88 -29.97
CA LEU A 364 14.30 -7.44 -29.44
C LEU A 364 13.24 -7.62 -30.53
N ASP A 365 13.17 -8.82 -31.11
CA ASP A 365 12.22 -9.16 -32.18
C ASP A 365 10.76 -8.87 -31.80
N TRP A 366 10.35 -9.22 -30.56
CA TRP A 366 8.98 -9.00 -30.09
C TRP A 366 8.62 -7.51 -30.08
N ALA A 367 9.54 -6.65 -29.65
CA ALA A 367 9.31 -5.22 -29.54
C ALA A 367 9.26 -4.58 -30.93
N PHE A 368 10.10 -5.04 -31.84
CA PHE A 368 10.08 -4.62 -33.24
C PHE A 368 8.75 -4.98 -33.93
N GLN A 369 8.25 -6.21 -33.71
CA GLN A 369 6.97 -6.68 -34.26
C GLN A 369 5.79 -5.84 -33.74
N VAL A 370 5.69 -5.63 -32.42
CA VAL A 370 4.62 -4.83 -31.83
C VAL A 370 4.69 -3.37 -32.33
N LYS A 371 5.88 -2.79 -32.40
CA LYS A 371 6.07 -1.44 -32.98
C LYS A 371 5.50 -1.39 -34.40
N GLN A 372 5.91 -2.31 -35.26
CA GLN A 372 5.49 -2.35 -36.66
C GLN A 372 3.97 -2.55 -36.84
N GLU A 373 3.35 -3.31 -35.94
CA GLU A 373 1.91 -3.56 -35.94
C GLU A 373 1.09 -2.33 -35.50
N LEU A 374 1.56 -1.62 -34.47
CA LEU A 374 0.82 -0.50 -33.88
C LEU A 374 1.06 0.84 -34.59
N GLU A 375 2.25 1.05 -35.16
CA GLU A 375 2.66 2.31 -35.80
C GLU A 375 1.65 2.83 -36.85
N PRO A 376 1.08 2.01 -37.76
CA PRO A 376 0.08 2.48 -38.72
C PRO A 376 -1.22 2.96 -38.08
N GLN A 377 -1.55 2.48 -36.88
CA GLN A 377 -2.80 2.80 -36.19
C GLN A 377 -2.75 4.18 -35.51
N LEU A 378 -1.55 4.67 -35.17
CA LEU A 378 -1.35 5.90 -34.40
C LEU A 378 -1.79 7.17 -35.13
N ALA A 379 -1.76 7.17 -36.47
CA ALA A 379 -2.14 8.34 -37.27
C ALA A 379 -3.63 8.68 -37.16
N GLU A 380 -4.48 7.67 -37.01
CA GLU A 380 -5.95 7.82 -36.94
C GLU A 380 -6.48 7.74 -35.50
N LEU A 381 -5.61 7.41 -34.54
CA LEU A 381 -5.97 7.22 -33.15
C LEU A 381 -6.26 8.55 -32.47
N LYS A 382 -7.35 8.62 -31.70
CA LYS A 382 -7.64 9.79 -30.85
C LYS A 382 -6.51 9.98 -29.83
N LEU A 383 -6.25 11.24 -29.48
CA LEU A 383 -5.31 11.61 -28.42
C LEU A 383 -5.91 11.38 -27.01
N THR A 384 -6.44 10.18 -26.80
CA THR A 384 -6.92 9.67 -25.51
C THR A 384 -6.07 8.46 -25.12
N ARG A 385 -5.81 8.31 -23.83
CA ARG A 385 -4.94 7.26 -23.29
C ARG A 385 -5.49 5.85 -23.57
N VAL A 386 -6.79 5.66 -23.36
CA VAL A 386 -7.51 4.41 -23.61
C VAL A 386 -8.39 4.56 -24.85
N VAL A 387 -8.42 3.54 -25.70
CA VAL A 387 -9.38 3.47 -26.82
C VAL A 387 -10.82 3.41 -26.33
N ASP A 388 -11.73 4.14 -26.98
CA ASP A 388 -13.13 4.29 -26.52
C ASP A 388 -13.83 2.93 -26.30
N GLU A 389 -13.54 1.92 -27.12
CA GLU A 389 -14.08 0.55 -27.04
C GLU A 389 -13.71 -0.16 -25.74
N LYS A 390 -12.58 0.20 -25.14
CA LYS A 390 -12.02 -0.42 -23.94
C LYS A 390 -12.35 0.35 -22.67
N ASN A 391 -13.06 1.47 -22.76
CA ASN A 391 -13.51 2.20 -21.58
C ASN A 391 -14.38 1.29 -20.67
N PRO A 392 -14.02 1.13 -19.39
CA PRO A 392 -14.65 0.15 -18.50
C PRO A 392 -16.13 0.46 -18.20
N VAL A 393 -16.55 1.72 -18.28
CA VAL A 393 -17.95 2.13 -18.05
C VAL A 393 -18.79 2.19 -19.34
N LYS A 394 -18.20 1.90 -20.51
CA LYS A 394 -18.93 1.84 -21.76
C LYS A 394 -19.98 0.73 -21.72
N GLY A 395 -21.23 1.11 -21.98
CA GLY A 395 -22.40 0.22 -21.96
C GLY A 395 -23.02 -0.01 -20.58
N LEU A 396 -22.50 0.60 -19.50
CA LEU A 396 -23.11 0.52 -18.18
C LEU A 396 -24.24 1.54 -18.01
N ASN A 397 -25.35 1.10 -17.40
CA ASN A 397 -26.43 1.99 -17.00
C ASN A 397 -26.13 2.61 -15.63
N LEU A 398 -25.47 3.77 -15.64
CA LEU A 398 -25.11 4.54 -14.46
C LEU A 398 -26.11 5.70 -14.24
N PRO A 399 -26.28 6.19 -13.00
CA PRO A 399 -27.15 7.34 -12.71
C PRO A 399 -26.76 8.55 -13.57
N GLY A 400 -27.75 9.37 -13.93
CA GLY A 400 -27.54 10.64 -14.66
C GLY A 400 -27.21 11.80 -13.71
N LEU A 401 -26.65 12.89 -14.24
CA LEU A 401 -26.23 14.08 -13.47
C LEU A 401 -27.34 14.72 -12.62
N GLY A 402 -28.62 14.53 -12.99
CA GLY A 402 -29.78 15.00 -12.22
C GLY A 402 -30.08 14.20 -10.94
N ALA A 403 -29.35 13.12 -10.67
CA ALA A 403 -29.55 12.25 -9.52
C ALA A 403 -28.82 12.71 -8.23
N LYS A 404 -28.15 13.89 -8.24
CA LYS A 404 -27.57 14.47 -7.02
C LYS A 404 -28.69 14.82 -6.04
N SER A 405 -28.97 13.91 -5.12
CA SER A 405 -29.89 14.13 -4.00
C SER A 405 -29.38 15.29 -3.13
N LYS A 406 -30.29 16.19 -2.71
CA LYS A 406 -30.00 17.14 -1.63
C LYS A 406 -29.93 16.37 -0.32
N HIS A 407 -28.84 16.55 0.43
CA HIS A 407 -28.69 15.99 1.77
C HIS A 407 -29.88 16.35 2.67
N GLU A 408 -30.56 15.32 3.19
CA GLU A 408 -31.18 15.37 4.50
C GLU A 408 -30.13 14.84 5.48
N ALA A 409 -29.70 15.71 6.39
CA ALA A 409 -28.75 15.35 7.45
C ALA A 409 -29.53 14.65 8.57
N GLU A 410 -29.51 13.33 8.61
CA GLU A 410 -29.88 12.59 9.82
C GLU A 410 -28.70 12.62 10.80
N SER A 411 -28.81 13.55 11.74
CA SER A 411 -27.96 13.63 12.93
C SER A 411 -28.27 12.41 13.82
N ALA A 412 -27.46 11.35 13.70
CA ALA A 412 -27.40 10.31 14.72
C ALA A 412 -26.69 10.87 15.96
N THR A 413 -27.46 11.42 16.89
CA THR A 413 -26.99 11.67 18.26
C THR A 413 -26.83 10.35 18.98
N SER A 414 -25.60 9.93 19.27
CA SER A 414 -25.32 8.94 20.32
C SER A 414 -24.78 9.65 21.56
N SER A 415 -25.60 9.65 22.61
CA SER A 415 -25.17 9.70 24.01
C SER A 415 -25.16 8.23 24.49
N LYS A 416 -24.29 7.74 25.36
CA LYS A 416 -23.71 8.33 26.57
C LYS A 416 -22.34 7.69 26.85
N GLY A 417 -21.43 8.49 27.38
CA GLY A 417 -20.26 7.98 28.09
C GLY A 417 -20.68 7.20 29.33
N ASN A 418 -20.17 5.98 29.44
CA ASN A 418 -19.98 5.34 30.73
C ASN A 418 -18.57 5.71 31.20
N ARG A 419 -18.42 6.06 32.47
CA ARG A 419 -17.09 6.21 33.10
C ARG A 419 -16.41 4.85 33.08
N GLN A 420 -15.46 4.65 32.17
CA GLN A 420 -14.47 3.59 32.30
C GLN A 420 -13.49 3.97 33.41
N ILE A 421 -13.08 2.97 34.20
CA ILE A 421 -11.87 3.04 35.01
C ILE A 421 -10.71 3.22 34.01
N GLU A 422 -9.92 4.28 34.12
CA GLU A 422 -8.70 4.41 33.30
C GLU A 422 -7.71 3.35 33.77
N SER A 423 -7.70 2.20 33.10
CA SER A 423 -6.65 1.20 33.18
C SER A 423 -5.32 1.83 32.76
N SER A 424 -4.24 1.42 33.42
CA SER A 424 -2.89 1.86 33.06
C SER A 424 -2.19 0.73 32.34
N ILE A 425 -2.39 0.64 31.02
CA ILE A 425 -1.77 -0.40 30.18
C ILE A 425 -0.26 -0.23 30.19
N SER A 426 0.47 -1.29 30.55
CA SER A 426 1.93 -1.29 30.56
C SER A 426 2.49 -2.70 30.38
N PHE A 427 3.71 -2.78 29.85
CA PHE A 427 4.42 -4.01 29.56
C PHE A 427 5.88 -3.91 30.00
N GLU A 428 6.47 -5.05 30.38
CA GLU A 428 7.89 -5.17 30.72
C GLU A 428 8.56 -6.27 29.90
N ASP A 429 9.79 -6.03 29.46
CA ASP A 429 10.65 -7.09 28.90
C ASP A 429 11.19 -7.96 30.04
N VAL A 430 10.76 -9.22 30.06
CA VAL A 430 11.10 -10.19 31.11
C VAL A 430 12.09 -11.25 30.66
N THR A 431 12.56 -11.18 29.40
CA THR A 431 13.34 -12.22 28.73
C THR A 431 14.54 -12.69 29.56
N ALA A 432 15.33 -11.74 30.05
CA ALA A 432 16.54 -12.04 30.80
C ALA A 432 16.23 -12.70 32.16
N ARG A 433 15.18 -12.25 32.86
CA ARG A 433 14.76 -12.87 34.13
C ARG A 433 14.07 -14.21 33.92
N ALA A 434 13.41 -14.40 32.79
CA ALA A 434 12.81 -15.64 32.36
C ALA A 434 13.85 -16.67 31.88
N GLY A 435 15.13 -16.30 31.73
CA GLY A 435 16.20 -17.23 31.37
C GLY A 435 16.30 -17.58 29.87
N ILE A 436 15.65 -16.79 29.01
CA ILE A 436 15.72 -16.98 27.55
C ILE A 436 16.94 -16.24 27.01
N ALA A 437 17.78 -16.93 26.23
CA ALA A 437 18.97 -16.37 25.61
C ALA A 437 18.99 -16.70 24.12
N PHE A 438 18.27 -15.90 23.33
CA PHE A 438 18.12 -16.11 21.90
C PHE A 438 18.22 -14.79 21.11
N GLN A 439 18.91 -14.84 19.98
CA GLN A 439 18.92 -13.79 18.97
C GLN A 439 18.86 -14.45 17.60
N TYR A 440 17.99 -13.95 16.74
CA TYR A 440 17.88 -14.42 15.37
C TYR A 440 19.13 -14.01 14.58
N PHE A 441 19.64 -14.93 13.78
CA PHE A 441 20.77 -14.75 12.88
C PHE A 441 20.27 -14.94 11.45
N ASN A 442 20.19 -13.84 10.69
CA ASN A 442 19.66 -13.81 9.33
C ASN A 442 20.72 -14.12 8.24
N GLY A 443 21.78 -14.85 8.59
CA GLY A 443 22.83 -15.27 7.66
C GLY A 443 24.06 -14.36 7.58
N GLN A 444 24.08 -13.25 8.30
CA GLN A 444 25.21 -12.32 8.38
C GLN A 444 25.29 -11.61 9.74
N ASN A 445 26.46 -11.04 10.05
CA ASN A 445 26.64 -10.28 11.29
C ASN A 445 26.11 -8.86 11.14
N TRP A 446 25.19 -8.46 12.01
CA TRP A 446 24.70 -7.09 12.08
C TRP A 446 25.82 -6.09 12.42
N PRO A 447 25.89 -4.88 11.79
CA PRO A 447 24.95 -4.28 10.83
C PRO A 447 25.33 -4.46 9.35
N GLU A 448 26.19 -5.42 9.01
CA GLU A 448 26.56 -5.65 7.61
C GLU A 448 25.31 -6.13 6.85
N ASN A 449 24.88 -5.38 5.83
CA ASN A 449 23.70 -5.68 5.02
C ASN A 449 24.13 -5.77 3.55
N HIS A 450 24.08 -6.97 2.98
CA HIS A 450 24.37 -7.21 1.56
C HIS A 450 23.13 -7.03 0.66
N HIS A 451 22.03 -6.55 1.23
CA HIS A 451 20.78 -6.23 0.56
C HIS A 451 20.14 -7.42 -0.17
N LYS A 452 20.36 -8.66 0.32
CA LYS A 452 19.74 -9.86 -0.26
C LYS A 452 18.33 -10.03 0.27
N MET A 453 17.44 -10.56 -0.58
CA MET A 453 16.00 -10.54 -0.32
C MET A 453 15.58 -11.24 0.99
N TYR A 454 16.22 -12.35 1.35
CA TYR A 454 15.87 -13.13 2.54
C TYR A 454 16.37 -12.53 3.86
N GLU A 455 17.28 -11.56 3.82
CA GLU A 455 17.88 -10.96 5.01
C GLU A 455 16.88 -10.07 5.77
N PHE A 456 15.74 -9.72 5.14
CA PHE A 456 14.76 -8.78 5.66
C PHE A 456 13.55 -9.41 6.34
N THR A 457 13.27 -10.71 6.16
CA THR A 457 12.02 -11.34 6.62
C THR A 457 12.08 -11.79 8.08
N GLY A 458 13.21 -12.32 8.55
CA GLY A 458 13.40 -12.72 9.94
C GLY A 458 12.85 -14.10 10.31
N GLY A 459 12.72 -14.37 11.61
CA GLY A 459 12.29 -15.66 12.16
C GLY A 459 10.99 -15.58 12.94
N GLY A 460 10.22 -16.66 12.90
CA GLY A 460 8.98 -16.90 13.61
C GLY A 460 9.10 -17.39 15.05
N VAL A 461 7.93 -17.40 15.70
CA VAL A 461 7.71 -17.79 17.10
C VAL A 461 6.50 -18.73 17.18
N GLY A 462 6.70 -19.94 17.69
CA GLY A 462 5.64 -20.91 17.95
C GLY A 462 5.40 -21.07 19.44
N VAL A 463 4.15 -20.99 19.86
CA VAL A 463 3.72 -21.23 21.24
C VAL A 463 3.01 -22.58 21.31
N LEU A 464 3.48 -23.46 22.19
CA LEU A 464 2.98 -24.84 22.32
C LEU A 464 3.00 -25.30 23.77
N ASP A 465 2.31 -26.39 24.09
CA ASP A 465 2.46 -27.10 25.37
C ASP A 465 3.19 -28.41 25.07
N PHE A 466 4.52 -28.38 25.10
CA PHE A 466 5.39 -29.44 24.58
C PHE A 466 5.27 -30.73 25.40
N ASN A 467 5.10 -30.61 26.72
CA ASN A 467 5.05 -31.74 27.65
C ASN A 467 3.64 -31.99 28.22
N SER A 468 2.62 -31.25 27.75
CA SER A 468 1.23 -31.33 28.23
C SER A 468 1.06 -31.02 29.72
N ASP A 469 1.88 -30.12 30.28
CA ASP A 469 1.77 -29.67 31.67
C ASP A 469 0.87 -28.43 31.86
N GLY A 470 0.37 -27.89 30.76
CA GLY A 470 -0.54 -26.77 30.71
C GLY A 470 0.14 -25.40 30.70
N TRP A 471 1.48 -25.32 30.75
CA TRP A 471 2.23 -24.08 30.58
C TRP A 471 2.63 -23.88 29.12
N PRO A 472 2.54 -22.66 28.59
CA PRO A 472 3.00 -22.41 27.23
C PRO A 472 4.53 -22.34 27.19
N ASP A 473 5.09 -23.14 26.30
CA ASP A 473 6.47 -23.24 25.88
C ASP A 473 6.72 -22.43 24.60
N LEU A 474 7.99 -22.24 24.24
CA LEU A 474 8.39 -21.44 23.08
C LEU A 474 9.28 -22.23 22.13
N TYR A 475 8.89 -22.30 20.86
CA TYR A 475 9.74 -22.70 19.75
C TYR A 475 10.15 -21.47 18.93
N LEU A 476 11.45 -21.22 18.80
CA LEU A 476 12.01 -20.07 18.10
C LEU A 476 12.78 -20.54 16.87
N THR A 477 12.35 -20.10 15.69
CA THR A 477 13.03 -20.40 14.43
C THR A 477 14.33 -19.60 14.29
N GLN A 478 15.28 -20.12 13.54
CA GLN A 478 16.61 -19.58 13.41
C GLN A 478 17.06 -19.62 11.94
N GLY A 479 17.73 -18.57 11.49
CA GLY A 479 18.39 -18.59 10.19
C GLY A 479 19.71 -19.35 10.25
N ALA A 480 20.45 -19.35 9.14
CA ALA A 480 21.74 -20.02 9.06
C ALA A 480 22.69 -19.21 8.19
N ASN A 481 23.99 -19.56 8.21
CA ASN A 481 24.90 -19.04 7.19
C ASN A 481 24.36 -19.39 5.81
N TRP A 482 24.50 -18.47 4.84
CA TRP A 482 24.07 -18.71 3.47
C TRP A 482 25.27 -18.83 2.50
N PRO A 483 25.35 -19.88 1.65
CA PRO A 483 24.43 -21.01 1.57
C PRO A 483 24.49 -21.91 2.81
N VAL A 484 23.39 -22.60 3.10
CA VAL A 484 23.25 -23.47 4.28
C VAL A 484 24.25 -24.63 4.23
N ASP A 485 24.97 -24.84 5.34
CA ASP A 485 25.72 -26.06 5.63
C ASP A 485 25.00 -26.84 6.75
N GLU A 486 24.28 -27.90 6.37
CA GLU A 486 23.51 -28.73 7.31
C GLU A 486 24.38 -29.48 8.34
N GLN A 487 25.71 -29.42 8.24
CA GLN A 487 26.62 -29.97 9.25
C GLN A 487 26.94 -28.97 10.37
N GLN A 488 26.54 -27.70 10.23
CA GLN A 488 26.82 -26.64 11.19
C GLN A 488 25.60 -26.33 12.07
N PHE A 489 25.63 -26.77 13.32
CA PHE A 489 24.56 -26.55 14.31
C PHE A 489 24.75 -25.31 15.19
N LEU A 490 25.58 -24.36 14.76
CA LEU A 490 25.84 -23.12 15.53
C LEU A 490 24.58 -22.29 15.63
N TYR A 491 23.91 -22.10 14.50
CA TYR A 491 22.61 -21.48 14.38
C TYR A 491 21.62 -22.60 14.09
N ARG A 492 20.71 -22.81 15.04
CA ARG A 492 19.64 -23.82 14.99
C ARG A 492 18.44 -23.32 15.77
N ASP A 493 17.28 -23.84 15.43
CA ASP A 493 16.03 -23.56 16.12
C ASP A 493 16.11 -23.91 17.61
N ARG A 494 15.33 -23.23 18.44
CA ARG A 494 15.35 -23.40 19.90
C ARG A 494 13.98 -23.76 20.46
N LEU A 495 13.96 -24.69 21.40
CA LEU A 495 12.77 -25.06 22.17
C LEU A 495 13.05 -24.75 23.65
N TYR A 496 12.22 -23.88 24.22
CA TYR A 496 12.29 -23.44 25.60
C TYR A 496 11.07 -23.96 26.36
N LEU A 497 11.33 -24.84 27.33
CA LEU A 497 10.34 -25.38 28.25
C LEU A 497 10.09 -24.39 29.40
N ASN A 498 8.85 -23.95 29.57
CA ASN A 498 8.40 -23.15 30.69
C ASN A 498 8.33 -24.01 31.95
N SER A 499 9.12 -23.67 32.97
CA SER A 499 9.19 -24.47 34.20
C SER A 499 8.05 -24.16 35.19
N GLY A 500 7.09 -23.29 34.84
CA GLY A 500 5.96 -22.89 35.69
C GLY A 500 6.35 -22.12 36.95
N ASN A 501 7.59 -21.65 37.03
CA ASN A 501 8.18 -20.93 38.16
C ASN A 501 8.72 -19.55 37.75
N GLY A 502 8.30 -19.04 36.59
CA GLY A 502 8.78 -17.78 36.01
C GLY A 502 10.10 -17.90 35.24
N THR A 503 10.55 -19.12 34.90
CA THR A 503 11.76 -19.35 34.10
C THR A 503 11.54 -20.39 33.00
N PHE A 504 12.32 -20.28 31.93
CA PHE A 504 12.39 -21.21 30.82
C PHE A 504 13.72 -21.98 30.83
N GLN A 505 13.68 -23.20 30.33
CA GLN A 505 14.83 -24.06 30.12
C GLN A 505 14.96 -24.39 28.62
N ASP A 506 16.14 -24.14 28.03
CA ASP A 506 16.45 -24.66 26.70
C ASP A 506 16.54 -26.19 26.76
N VAL A 507 15.62 -26.86 26.07
CA VAL A 507 15.52 -28.32 25.96
C VAL A 507 15.76 -28.82 24.54
N THR A 508 16.25 -27.98 23.63
CA THR A 508 16.41 -28.32 22.20
C THR A 508 17.13 -29.64 21.98
N THR A 509 18.29 -29.83 22.63
CA THR A 509 19.09 -31.04 22.46
C THR A 509 18.45 -32.25 23.12
N GLN A 510 17.81 -32.07 24.27
CA GLN A 510 17.10 -33.13 25.00
C GLN A 510 15.89 -33.62 24.19
N ALA A 511 15.18 -32.69 23.54
CA ALA A 511 14.04 -32.96 22.69
C ALA A 511 14.40 -33.60 21.34
N GLY A 512 15.69 -33.70 21.00
CA GLY A 512 16.13 -34.25 19.72
C GLY A 512 15.92 -33.32 18.51
N LEU A 513 15.66 -32.04 18.74
CA LEU A 513 15.44 -31.04 17.69
C LEU A 513 16.79 -30.52 17.17
N ASN A 514 17.07 -30.77 15.90
CA ASN A 514 18.33 -30.41 15.22
C ASN A 514 18.09 -29.63 13.91
N GLU A 515 17.04 -28.82 13.82
CA GLU A 515 16.80 -27.98 12.64
C GLU A 515 17.86 -26.86 12.56
N SER A 516 18.69 -26.91 11.52
CA SER A 516 19.78 -25.97 11.28
C SER A 516 19.76 -25.40 9.85
N ARG A 517 18.64 -25.55 9.14
CA ARG A 517 18.39 -24.85 7.87
C ARG A 517 18.02 -23.40 8.14
N PHE A 518 17.68 -22.69 7.07
CA PHE A 518 17.24 -21.31 7.15
C PHE A 518 15.73 -21.26 7.44
N SER A 519 15.37 -21.37 8.72
CA SER A 519 13.98 -21.41 9.17
C SER A 519 13.38 -20.01 9.32
N GLN A 520 12.09 -19.89 8.98
CA GLN A 520 11.32 -18.64 9.03
C GLN A 520 9.95 -18.85 9.68
N GLY A 521 8.97 -19.35 8.94
CA GLY A 521 7.63 -19.63 9.45
C GLY A 521 7.60 -20.87 10.34
N VAL A 522 6.70 -20.87 11.33
CA VAL A 522 6.41 -22.05 12.15
C VAL A 522 4.90 -22.16 12.39
N SER A 523 4.39 -23.39 12.37
CA SER A 523 3.04 -23.72 12.82
C SER A 523 3.10 -24.87 13.80
N ILE A 524 2.39 -24.72 14.91
CA ILE A 524 2.15 -25.80 15.87
C ILE A 524 0.85 -26.50 15.46
N GLY A 525 0.74 -27.82 15.61
CA GLY A 525 -0.44 -28.62 15.23
C GLY A 525 -0.41 -30.03 15.84
N ASP A 526 -1.53 -30.60 16.26
CA ASP A 526 -1.63 -32.05 16.54
C ASP A 526 -2.04 -32.78 15.24
N VAL A 527 -1.07 -33.09 14.38
CA VAL A 527 -1.35 -33.57 13.01
C VAL A 527 -1.80 -35.03 12.97
N ASN A 528 -1.54 -35.79 14.03
CA ASN A 528 -1.88 -37.20 14.14
C ASN A 528 -3.02 -37.47 15.15
N ASN A 529 -3.55 -36.42 15.80
CA ASN A 529 -4.57 -36.44 16.85
C ASN A 529 -4.20 -37.27 18.09
N ASP A 530 -2.92 -37.44 18.41
CA ASP A 530 -2.47 -38.20 19.58
C ASP A 530 -2.50 -37.39 20.89
N GLY A 531 -2.62 -36.07 20.78
CA GLY A 531 -2.74 -35.12 21.88
C GLY A 531 -1.47 -34.39 22.24
N PHE A 532 -0.39 -34.60 21.51
CA PHE A 532 0.86 -33.88 21.68
C PHE A 532 1.07 -32.89 20.53
N ALA A 533 1.63 -31.73 20.85
CA ALA A 533 1.82 -30.67 19.86
C ALA A 533 3.02 -30.96 18.95
N ASP A 534 2.75 -31.18 17.66
CA ASP A 534 3.75 -31.30 16.59
C ASP A 534 4.18 -29.92 16.06
N ILE A 535 5.32 -29.89 15.38
CA ILE A 535 5.93 -28.67 14.85
C ILE A 535 6.14 -28.81 13.35
N TYR A 536 5.57 -27.90 12.57
CA TYR A 536 5.89 -27.74 11.14
C TYR A 536 6.70 -26.46 10.92
N VAL A 537 7.83 -26.58 10.25
CA VAL A 537 8.81 -25.50 10.04
C VAL A 537 8.93 -25.18 8.56
N GLY A 538 8.67 -23.92 8.23
CA GLY A 538 8.88 -23.33 6.90
C GLY A 538 10.33 -22.88 6.74
N ASN A 539 10.98 -23.38 5.68
CA ASN A 539 12.39 -23.15 5.40
C ASN A 539 12.57 -22.46 4.03
N ILE A 540 13.74 -21.85 3.84
CA ILE A 540 14.29 -21.73 2.50
C ILE A 540 14.80 -23.12 2.08
N GLY A 541 14.17 -23.68 1.04
CA GLY A 541 14.38 -25.06 0.62
C GLY A 541 13.33 -26.01 1.19
N LEU A 542 13.77 -27.17 1.70
CA LEU A 542 12.86 -28.21 2.19
C LEU A 542 12.33 -27.88 3.59
N ASN A 543 11.01 -27.98 3.76
CA ASN A 543 10.33 -27.84 5.04
C ASN A 543 10.48 -29.09 5.91
N ARG A 544 10.18 -28.97 7.21
CA ARG A 544 10.25 -30.08 8.17
C ARG A 544 9.01 -30.22 9.04
N LEU A 545 8.63 -31.47 9.29
CA LEU A 545 7.59 -31.85 10.26
C LEU A 545 8.23 -32.69 11.37
N TYR A 546 8.08 -32.23 12.61
CA TYR A 546 8.52 -32.90 13.82
C TYR A 546 7.31 -33.41 14.60
N LEU A 547 7.20 -34.74 14.74
CA LEU A 547 6.14 -35.40 15.50
C LEU A 547 6.54 -35.53 16.96
N ASN A 548 5.71 -35.05 17.89
CA ASN A 548 5.97 -35.15 19.32
C ASN A 548 5.69 -36.57 19.80
N ASN A 549 6.68 -37.23 20.40
CA ASN A 549 6.55 -38.63 20.82
C ASN A 549 5.82 -38.78 22.18
N GLY A 550 5.48 -37.67 22.85
CA GLY A 550 4.86 -37.67 24.18
C GLY A 550 5.77 -38.09 25.33
N ASP A 551 7.06 -38.29 25.06
CA ASP A 551 8.10 -38.67 26.03
C ASP A 551 9.17 -37.58 26.26
N GLY A 552 8.89 -36.37 25.76
CA GLY A 552 9.83 -35.25 25.77
C GLY A 552 10.85 -35.28 24.62
N THR A 553 10.57 -36.00 23.54
CA THR A 553 11.37 -36.00 22.31
C THR A 553 10.51 -35.84 21.05
N TYR A 554 11.14 -35.41 19.95
CA TYR A 554 10.54 -35.31 18.63
C TYR A 554 11.12 -36.34 17.64
N THR A 555 10.28 -36.79 16.71
CA THR A 555 10.67 -37.56 15.52
C THR A 555 10.59 -36.67 14.27
N GLU A 556 11.71 -36.49 13.56
CA GLU A 556 11.74 -35.78 12.28
C GLU A 556 11.13 -36.64 11.16
N THR A 557 10.36 -36.01 10.27
CA THR A 557 9.81 -36.66 9.07
C THR A 557 10.02 -35.81 7.81
N ASP A 558 10.08 -36.47 6.65
CA ASP A 558 10.12 -35.84 5.32
C ASP A 558 8.71 -35.62 4.72
N GLN A 559 7.64 -35.80 5.52
CA GLN A 559 6.28 -35.58 5.05
C GLN A 559 6.02 -34.08 4.86
N ALA A 560 5.25 -33.73 3.82
CA ALA A 560 4.92 -32.34 3.50
C ALA A 560 6.15 -31.39 3.36
N GLN A 561 7.32 -31.91 2.97
CA GLN A 561 8.58 -31.13 2.90
C GLN A 561 8.67 -30.15 1.71
N GLY A 562 7.72 -30.18 0.76
CA GLY A 562 7.76 -29.34 -0.43
C GLY A 562 8.87 -29.70 -1.42
N THR A 563 9.36 -28.70 -2.17
CA THR A 563 10.48 -28.86 -3.11
C THR A 563 11.66 -27.95 -2.74
N ALA A 564 12.88 -28.37 -3.07
CA ALA A 564 14.10 -27.71 -2.61
C ALA A 564 14.36 -26.31 -3.20
N ASP A 565 13.61 -25.91 -4.22
CA ASP A 565 13.69 -24.61 -4.89
C ASP A 565 12.67 -23.59 -4.34
N GLN A 566 11.91 -23.96 -3.30
CA GLN A 566 10.90 -23.11 -2.70
C GLN A 566 11.45 -22.28 -1.54
N TRP A 567 10.74 -21.19 -1.25
CA TRP A 567 10.97 -20.36 -0.10
C TRP A 567 9.66 -20.24 0.67
N THR A 568 9.50 -21.08 1.70
CA THR A 568 8.34 -21.06 2.58
C THR A 568 8.55 -20.04 3.69
N THR A 569 7.66 -19.05 3.76
CA THR A 569 7.73 -17.93 4.71
C THR A 569 6.76 -18.12 5.86
N SER A 570 5.55 -18.60 5.58
CA SER A 570 4.50 -18.87 6.56
C SER A 570 3.91 -20.26 6.35
N CYS A 571 3.28 -20.79 7.39
CA CYS A 571 2.65 -22.11 7.32
C CYS A 571 1.50 -22.22 8.30
N LEU A 572 0.62 -23.20 8.08
CA LEU A 572 -0.59 -23.42 8.86
C LEU A 572 -0.90 -24.91 8.97
N VAL A 573 -1.37 -25.32 10.15
CA VAL A 573 -1.93 -26.65 10.42
C VAL A 573 -3.39 -26.48 10.86
N ALA A 574 -4.34 -26.97 10.08
CA ALA A 574 -5.77 -26.94 10.41
C ALA A 574 -6.57 -27.98 9.61
N ASP A 575 -7.72 -28.39 10.13
CA ASP A 575 -8.67 -29.26 9.40
C ASP A 575 -9.43 -28.42 8.36
N LEU A 576 -9.01 -28.51 7.09
CA LEU A 576 -9.55 -27.68 6.02
C LEU A 576 -10.65 -28.39 5.24
N ASN A 577 -10.76 -29.71 5.38
CA ASN A 577 -11.74 -30.51 4.65
C ASN A 577 -12.90 -30.99 5.57
N GLY A 578 -12.81 -30.83 6.89
CA GLY A 578 -13.82 -31.23 7.86
C GLY A 578 -13.88 -32.73 8.15
N ASP A 579 -12.77 -33.46 7.95
CA ASP A 579 -12.64 -34.90 8.21
C ASP A 579 -11.95 -35.24 9.54
N SER A 580 -11.68 -34.22 10.35
CA SER A 580 -11.02 -34.28 11.65
C SER A 580 -9.51 -34.48 11.62
N ALA A 581 -8.88 -34.60 10.44
CA ALA A 581 -7.44 -34.70 10.29
C ALA A 581 -6.85 -33.39 9.74
N PRO A 582 -5.99 -32.69 10.50
CA PRO A 582 -5.44 -31.42 10.04
C PRO A 582 -4.57 -31.56 8.79
N GLU A 583 -4.81 -30.68 7.82
CA GLU A 583 -3.97 -30.40 6.67
C GLU A 583 -2.80 -29.47 7.01
N ILE A 584 -1.78 -29.50 6.15
CA ILE A 584 -0.66 -28.55 6.18
C ILE A 584 -0.72 -27.64 4.96
N TYR A 585 -0.72 -26.33 5.19
CA TYR A 585 -0.58 -25.31 4.15
C TYR A 585 0.79 -24.63 4.29
N ALA A 586 1.56 -24.57 3.21
CA ALA A 586 2.84 -23.88 3.14
C ALA A 586 2.74 -22.68 2.19
N VAL A 587 2.92 -21.48 2.75
CA VAL A 587 2.90 -20.21 2.03
C VAL A 587 4.29 -19.95 1.46
N ASN A 588 4.38 -19.72 0.16
CA ASN A 588 5.62 -19.50 -0.55
C ASN A 588 5.72 -18.07 -1.06
N TYR A 589 6.93 -17.51 -1.01
CA TYR A 589 7.14 -16.10 -1.27
C TYR A 589 7.66 -15.81 -2.69
N LEU A 590 8.94 -16.10 -2.94
CA LEU A 590 9.61 -15.77 -4.20
C LEU A 590 10.41 -16.96 -4.70
N MET A 591 10.60 -17.04 -6.02
CA MET A 591 11.46 -18.04 -6.65
C MET A 591 12.32 -17.41 -7.74
N GLY A 592 13.36 -18.13 -8.16
CA GLY A 592 14.25 -17.70 -9.25
C GLY A 592 15.67 -18.20 -9.05
N ALA A 593 16.46 -18.19 -10.14
CA ALA A 593 17.82 -18.71 -10.11
C ALA A 593 18.78 -17.90 -9.21
N ASP A 594 18.47 -16.61 -8.98
CA ASP A 594 19.30 -15.67 -8.23
C ASP A 594 18.55 -15.03 -7.04
N VAL A 595 17.38 -15.55 -6.65
CA VAL A 595 16.53 -14.92 -5.61
C VAL A 595 17.25 -14.76 -4.26
N PHE A 596 18.17 -15.69 -3.94
CA PHE A 596 18.95 -15.66 -2.70
C PHE A 596 20.34 -15.02 -2.85
N ASP A 597 20.74 -14.62 -4.06
CA ASP A 597 22.11 -14.13 -4.34
C ASP A 597 22.12 -12.72 -4.96
N ARG A 598 21.00 -12.26 -5.51
CA ARG A 598 20.91 -10.98 -6.22
C ARG A 598 21.00 -9.80 -5.25
N VAL A 599 21.93 -8.90 -5.56
CA VAL A 599 22.06 -7.57 -4.95
C VAL A 599 21.61 -6.52 -5.97
N CYS A 600 20.55 -5.77 -5.64
CA CYS A 600 20.02 -4.73 -6.52
C CYS A 600 20.83 -3.43 -6.39
N LYS A 601 20.80 -2.60 -7.45
CA LYS A 601 21.57 -1.34 -7.50
C LYS A 601 20.71 -0.16 -7.91
N ASN A 602 21.06 1.01 -7.39
CA ASN A 602 20.56 2.31 -7.83
C ASN A 602 21.16 2.69 -9.20
N ALA A 603 20.62 3.74 -9.82
CA ALA A 603 21.09 4.25 -11.11
C ALA A 603 22.56 4.72 -11.09
N ASP A 604 23.07 5.14 -9.92
CA ASP A 604 24.46 5.54 -9.71
C ASP A 604 25.40 4.36 -9.41
N GLY A 605 24.86 3.14 -9.33
CA GLY A 605 25.60 1.91 -9.06
C GLY A 605 25.76 1.54 -7.59
N SER A 606 25.24 2.35 -6.64
CA SER A 606 25.19 1.99 -5.22
C SER A 606 24.23 0.81 -4.98
N GLU A 607 24.50 -0.01 -3.96
CA GLU A 607 23.63 -1.13 -3.58
C GLU A 607 22.33 -0.61 -2.95
N ARG A 608 21.23 -1.33 -3.20
CA ARG A 608 19.90 -1.06 -2.63
C ARG A 608 19.18 -2.38 -2.36
N SER A 609 18.20 -2.35 -1.48
CA SER A 609 17.32 -3.50 -1.28
C SER A 609 16.54 -3.83 -2.57
N CYS A 610 16.49 -5.11 -2.93
CA CYS A 610 15.64 -5.57 -4.03
C CYS A 610 14.16 -5.40 -3.69
N MET A 611 13.32 -5.24 -4.71
CA MET A 611 11.86 -5.21 -4.56
C MET A 611 11.29 -6.60 -4.81
N PRO A 612 10.18 -7.00 -4.15
CA PRO A 612 9.54 -8.29 -4.40
C PRO A 612 9.15 -8.50 -5.88
N LEU A 613 8.79 -7.41 -6.57
CA LEU A 613 8.45 -7.41 -7.99
C LEU A 613 9.65 -7.71 -8.93
N ASN A 614 10.89 -7.74 -8.41
CA ASN A 614 12.07 -8.16 -9.17
C ASN A 614 12.14 -9.67 -9.40
N PHE A 615 11.37 -10.45 -8.65
CA PHE A 615 11.43 -11.91 -8.69
C PHE A 615 10.06 -12.49 -9.05
N PRO A 616 10.00 -13.65 -9.72
CA PRO A 616 8.77 -14.44 -9.85
C PRO A 616 8.15 -14.82 -8.49
N ALA A 617 6.83 -14.90 -8.46
CA ALA A 617 6.05 -15.47 -7.37
C ALA A 617 6.29 -16.99 -7.26
N ALA A 618 6.36 -17.51 -6.03
CA ALA A 618 6.41 -18.94 -5.76
C ALA A 618 5.01 -19.47 -5.40
N GLN A 619 4.64 -20.63 -5.93
CA GLN A 619 3.31 -21.22 -5.71
C GLN A 619 3.18 -21.83 -4.31
N ASP A 620 2.18 -21.40 -3.55
CA ASP A 620 1.76 -22.02 -2.27
C ASP A 620 1.44 -23.50 -2.43
N GLN A 621 1.65 -24.28 -1.38
CA GLN A 621 1.40 -25.72 -1.37
C GLN A 621 0.42 -26.15 -0.29
N LEU A 622 -0.42 -27.13 -0.62
CA LEU A 622 -1.35 -27.75 0.31
C LEU A 622 -1.18 -29.26 0.33
N PHE A 623 -1.07 -29.80 1.55
CA PHE A 623 -0.87 -31.21 1.81
C PHE A 623 -2.06 -31.80 2.59
N ALA A 624 -2.83 -32.66 1.92
CA ALA A 624 -3.96 -33.40 2.48
C ALA A 624 -3.48 -34.53 3.40
N ASN A 625 -3.98 -34.59 4.63
CA ASN A 625 -3.66 -35.66 5.56
C ASN A 625 -4.41 -36.94 5.18
N GLN A 626 -3.68 -38.03 4.95
CA GLN A 626 -4.28 -39.30 4.51
C GLN A 626 -4.73 -40.18 5.69
N GLN A 627 -4.69 -39.67 6.93
CA GLN A 627 -5.08 -40.36 8.17
C GLN A 627 -4.32 -41.68 8.43
N ASN A 628 -3.16 -41.85 7.80
CA ASN A 628 -2.31 -43.04 7.91
C ASN A 628 -0.83 -42.65 8.16
N GLY A 629 -0.59 -41.40 8.60
CA GLY A 629 0.73 -40.83 8.79
C GLY A 629 1.42 -40.40 7.49
N GLN A 630 0.69 -40.32 6.37
CA GLN A 630 1.18 -39.78 5.10
C GLN A 630 0.42 -38.51 4.70
N PHE A 631 1.13 -37.61 4.02
CA PHE A 631 0.57 -36.39 3.45
C PHE A 631 0.64 -36.44 1.92
N GLN A 632 -0.47 -36.07 1.27
CA GLN A 632 -0.54 -35.97 -0.19
C GLN A 632 -0.55 -34.51 -0.61
N ASN A 633 0.34 -34.11 -1.51
CA ASN A 633 0.25 -32.77 -2.12
C ASN A 633 -0.99 -32.72 -3.04
N VAL A 634 -1.95 -31.86 -2.69
CA VAL A 634 -3.22 -31.66 -3.42
C VAL A 634 -3.35 -30.27 -4.03
N THR A 635 -2.25 -29.53 -4.12
CA THR A 635 -2.18 -28.15 -4.62
C THR A 635 -2.98 -27.97 -5.92
N SER A 636 -2.68 -28.76 -6.95
CA SER A 636 -3.33 -28.64 -8.27
C SER A 636 -4.81 -29.01 -8.30
N SER A 637 -5.31 -29.79 -7.34
CA SER A 637 -6.74 -30.16 -7.24
C SER A 637 -7.54 -29.28 -6.27
N SER A 638 -6.87 -28.46 -5.46
CA SER A 638 -7.48 -27.68 -4.38
C SER A 638 -8.02 -26.32 -4.82
N GLY A 639 -7.63 -25.81 -5.98
CA GLY A 639 -8.03 -24.48 -6.46
C GLY A 639 -7.18 -23.32 -5.92
N ILE A 640 -6.08 -23.61 -5.21
CA ILE A 640 -5.14 -22.59 -4.69
C ILE A 640 -4.03 -22.21 -5.67
N GLU A 641 -3.97 -22.84 -6.85
CA GLU A 641 -3.04 -22.47 -7.92
C GLU A 641 -3.47 -21.16 -8.58
N VAL A 642 -3.08 -20.05 -7.95
CA VAL A 642 -3.35 -18.69 -8.40
C VAL A 642 -2.02 -18.00 -8.68
N PRO A 643 -1.83 -17.42 -9.87
CA PRO A 643 -0.56 -16.80 -10.24
C PRO A 643 -0.29 -15.53 -9.44
N GLU A 644 1.00 -15.15 -9.38
CA GLU A 644 1.49 -13.90 -8.81
C GLU A 644 1.36 -13.76 -7.28
N GLY A 645 1.03 -14.82 -6.53
CA GLY A 645 1.04 -14.81 -5.06
C GLY A 645 2.45 -14.66 -4.48
N LYS A 646 2.65 -13.70 -3.59
CA LYS A 646 3.94 -13.43 -2.92
C LYS A 646 3.70 -13.47 -1.42
N GLY A 647 3.35 -14.65 -0.92
CA GLY A 647 2.78 -14.78 0.42
C GLY A 647 3.79 -14.55 1.53
N LEU A 648 3.38 -13.81 2.55
CA LEU A 648 4.14 -13.58 3.78
C LEU A 648 3.35 -13.92 5.04
N GLY A 649 2.02 -13.80 5.04
CA GLY A 649 1.15 -14.12 6.17
C GLY A 649 -0.04 -14.98 5.75
N ILE A 650 -0.57 -15.77 6.68
CA ILE A 650 -1.78 -16.59 6.49
C ILE A 650 -2.65 -16.61 7.75
N ILE A 651 -3.96 -16.74 7.55
CA ILE A 651 -4.93 -17.12 8.57
C ILE A 651 -5.95 -18.10 7.99
N ALA A 652 -6.37 -19.08 8.82
CA ALA A 652 -7.55 -19.91 8.60
C ALA A 652 -8.62 -19.62 9.67
N ALA A 653 -9.82 -19.29 9.21
CA ALA A 653 -10.98 -18.96 10.03
C ALA A 653 -12.28 -19.23 9.26
N ASP A 654 -13.39 -19.49 9.95
CA ASP A 654 -14.73 -19.54 9.36
C ASP A 654 -15.25 -18.11 9.17
N LEU A 655 -14.73 -17.43 8.14
CA LEU A 655 -15.06 -16.04 7.81
C LEU A 655 -16.44 -15.95 7.14
N HIS A 656 -16.85 -16.96 6.37
CA HIS A 656 -18.18 -17.02 5.76
C HIS A 656 -19.29 -17.56 6.67
N GLY A 657 -18.97 -18.11 7.84
CA GLY A 657 -19.95 -18.70 8.76
C GLY A 657 -20.58 -20.00 8.22
N THR A 658 -19.82 -20.78 7.45
CA THR A 658 -20.27 -22.05 6.85
C THR A 658 -19.91 -23.27 7.69
N GLY A 659 -19.07 -23.10 8.71
CA GLY A 659 -18.46 -24.18 9.48
C GLY A 659 -17.19 -24.78 8.84
N TYR A 660 -16.80 -24.31 7.65
CA TYR A 660 -15.51 -24.65 7.03
C TYR A 660 -14.56 -23.47 7.10
N LEU A 661 -13.27 -23.76 7.25
CA LEU A 661 -12.23 -22.74 7.30
C LEU A 661 -11.94 -22.18 5.92
N ASP A 662 -12.09 -20.87 5.78
CA ASP A 662 -11.58 -20.07 4.67
C ASP A 662 -10.11 -19.67 4.95
N LEU A 663 -9.36 -19.30 3.91
CA LEU A 663 -7.97 -18.88 4.04
C LEU A 663 -7.77 -17.45 3.51
N PHE A 664 -7.10 -16.59 4.27
CA PHE A 664 -6.63 -15.29 3.77
C PHE A 664 -5.10 -15.25 3.78
N ILE A 665 -4.49 -14.88 2.64
CA ILE A 665 -3.05 -14.80 2.44
C ILE A 665 -2.68 -13.34 2.16
N ALA A 666 -1.81 -12.80 3.02
CA ALA A 666 -1.21 -11.49 2.84
C ALA A 666 -0.04 -11.61 1.85
N ASN A 667 -0.18 -10.93 0.70
CA ASN A 667 0.76 -11.01 -0.42
C ASN A 667 1.51 -9.69 -0.62
N ASP A 668 2.83 -9.76 -0.72
CA ASP A 668 3.68 -8.58 -0.82
C ASP A 668 3.70 -7.93 -2.21
N ALA A 669 3.39 -6.63 -2.24
CA ALA A 669 3.36 -5.75 -3.40
C ALA A 669 2.34 -6.12 -4.49
N VAL A 670 1.57 -7.19 -4.27
CA VAL A 670 0.56 -7.74 -5.19
C VAL A 670 -0.76 -7.93 -4.46
N ALA A 671 -1.81 -8.38 -5.16
CA ALA A 671 -3.12 -8.54 -4.55
C ALA A 671 -3.12 -9.70 -3.55
N ASN A 672 -3.72 -9.50 -2.37
CA ASN A 672 -3.95 -10.57 -1.40
C ASN A 672 -4.85 -11.66 -1.99
N PHE A 673 -4.76 -12.86 -1.42
CA PHE A 673 -5.69 -13.95 -1.74
C PHE A 673 -6.66 -14.20 -0.60
N TYR A 674 -7.86 -14.62 -0.97
CA TYR A 674 -8.92 -15.03 -0.06
C TYR A 674 -9.59 -16.25 -0.67
N PHE A 675 -9.25 -17.42 -0.14
CA PHE A 675 -9.70 -18.71 -0.61
C PHE A 675 -10.92 -19.14 0.20
N VAL A 676 -12.08 -19.04 -0.44
CA VAL A 676 -13.35 -19.45 0.14
C VAL A 676 -13.51 -20.97 -0.01
N ASN A 677 -13.68 -21.66 1.11
CA ASN A 677 -13.86 -23.10 1.13
C ASN A 677 -15.19 -23.49 0.48
N GLN A 678 -15.16 -24.55 -0.33
CA GLN A 678 -16.34 -25.02 -1.05
C GLN A 678 -17.17 -26.04 -0.27
N GLY A 679 -16.72 -26.47 0.92
CA GLY A 679 -17.46 -27.39 1.80
C GLY A 679 -17.70 -28.77 1.20
N THR A 680 -16.77 -29.26 0.37
CA THR A 680 -16.94 -30.49 -0.42
C THR A 680 -16.44 -31.75 0.29
N LYS A 681 -15.99 -31.64 1.55
CA LYS A 681 -15.22 -32.67 2.25
C LYS A 681 -13.90 -33.06 1.59
N GLN A 682 -13.40 -32.16 0.77
CA GLN A 682 -12.07 -32.12 0.22
C GLN A 682 -11.59 -30.67 0.42
N PRO A 683 -10.30 -30.42 0.61
CA PRO A 683 -9.80 -29.07 0.84
C PRO A 683 -9.76 -28.31 -0.50
N THR A 684 -10.94 -27.92 -0.97
CA THR A 684 -11.17 -27.25 -2.26
C THR A 684 -11.67 -25.83 -2.04
N PHE A 685 -11.07 -24.88 -2.75
CA PHE A 685 -11.25 -23.46 -2.54
C PHE A 685 -11.53 -22.70 -3.85
N THR A 686 -12.12 -21.52 -3.71
CA THR A 686 -12.23 -20.52 -4.79
C THR A 686 -11.63 -19.20 -4.32
N GLU A 687 -10.71 -18.63 -5.10
CA GLU A 687 -10.15 -17.28 -4.84
C GLU A 687 -11.22 -16.19 -5.06
N GLN A 688 -11.45 -15.35 -4.05
CA GLN A 688 -12.48 -14.31 -4.06
C GLN A 688 -12.04 -12.96 -3.48
N ALA A 689 -10.76 -12.72 -3.19
CA ALA A 689 -10.28 -11.52 -2.47
C ALA A 689 -10.72 -10.22 -3.15
N LEU A 690 -10.70 -10.20 -4.47
CA LEU A 690 -11.08 -9.01 -5.22
C LEU A 690 -12.58 -8.68 -5.08
N LEU A 691 -13.42 -9.71 -5.01
CA LEU A 691 -14.87 -9.56 -4.85
C LEU A 691 -15.24 -9.30 -3.38
N SER A 692 -14.55 -9.94 -2.45
CA SER A 692 -14.79 -9.75 -1.02
C SER A 692 -14.23 -8.43 -0.49
N GLY A 693 -13.38 -7.73 -1.25
CA GLY A 693 -12.77 -6.47 -0.82
C GLY A 693 -11.47 -6.62 -0.02
N LEU A 694 -10.91 -7.83 0.04
CA LEU A 694 -9.67 -8.16 0.75
C LEU A 694 -8.40 -8.06 -0.12
N ALA A 695 -8.54 -7.98 -1.45
CA ALA A 695 -7.40 -8.00 -2.37
C ALA A 695 -6.54 -6.72 -2.34
N LEU A 696 -7.16 -5.58 -2.04
CA LEU A 696 -6.60 -4.24 -2.27
C LEU A 696 -7.07 -3.29 -1.17
N ASN A 697 -6.38 -2.16 -0.98
CA ASN A 697 -6.78 -1.12 -0.03
C ASN A 697 -7.97 -0.26 -0.53
N ALA A 698 -8.38 0.76 0.23
CA ALA A 698 -9.46 1.68 -0.12
C ALA A 698 -9.20 2.50 -1.40
N GLU A 699 -7.97 2.62 -1.88
CA GLU A 699 -7.67 3.20 -3.19
C GLU A 699 -7.60 2.16 -4.31
N GLY A 700 -7.87 0.89 -4.02
CA GLY A 700 -7.72 -0.21 -4.96
C GLY A 700 -6.25 -0.48 -5.31
N ARG A 701 -5.31 -0.19 -4.40
CA ARG A 701 -3.87 -0.42 -4.58
C ARG A 701 -3.45 -1.72 -3.90
N THR A 702 -2.42 -2.35 -4.48
CA THR A 702 -1.66 -3.40 -3.80
C THR A 702 -0.71 -2.74 -2.81
N GLU A 703 -0.45 -3.43 -1.71
CA GLU A 703 0.42 -2.99 -0.60
C GLU A 703 1.38 -4.13 -0.27
N ALA A 704 2.34 -3.92 0.64
CA ALA A 704 3.31 -4.95 1.01
C ALA A 704 2.75 -6.11 1.85
N CYS A 705 1.56 -5.97 2.44
CA CYS A 705 0.77 -6.97 3.18
C CYS A 705 1.61 -8.07 3.86
N MET A 706 1.96 -7.87 5.13
CA MET A 706 2.83 -8.76 5.90
C MET A 706 2.08 -9.50 7.02
N GLY A 707 2.12 -8.99 8.26
CA GLY A 707 1.46 -9.64 9.39
C GLY A 707 -0.05 -9.39 9.39
N ILE A 708 -0.79 -10.34 9.97
CA ILE A 708 -2.26 -10.34 9.99
C ILE A 708 -2.72 -10.49 11.43
N ALA A 709 -3.55 -9.59 11.94
CA ALA A 709 -4.31 -9.83 13.17
C ALA A 709 -5.77 -10.04 12.82
N ALA A 710 -6.45 -10.98 13.48
CA ALA A 710 -7.87 -11.24 13.27
C ALA A 710 -8.68 -11.26 14.57
N GLY A 711 -9.87 -10.67 14.55
CA GLY A 711 -10.72 -10.61 15.72
C GLY A 711 -11.94 -9.71 15.54
N ASP A 712 -12.94 -9.88 16.39
CA ASP A 712 -14.13 -9.02 16.46
C ASP A 712 -13.78 -7.70 17.15
N ALA A 713 -13.13 -6.80 16.40
CA ALA A 713 -12.55 -5.57 16.92
C ALA A 713 -13.61 -4.48 17.17
N ASN A 714 -14.74 -4.54 16.47
CA ASN A 714 -15.84 -3.59 16.62
C ASN A 714 -17.00 -4.11 17.51
N ALA A 715 -16.90 -5.36 17.99
CA ALA A 715 -17.90 -6.07 18.80
C ALA A 715 -19.26 -6.27 18.11
N ASP A 716 -19.26 -6.52 16.79
CA ASP A 716 -20.46 -6.84 16.00
C ASP A 716 -20.67 -8.35 15.79
N GLY A 717 -19.70 -9.17 16.19
CA GLY A 717 -19.72 -10.62 16.12
C GLY A 717 -19.18 -11.21 14.82
N LEU A 718 -18.64 -10.39 13.92
CA LEU A 718 -17.88 -10.79 12.73
C LEU A 718 -16.37 -10.66 12.99
N LEU A 719 -15.53 -11.31 12.18
CA LEU A 719 -14.08 -11.21 12.32
C LEU A 719 -13.54 -10.14 11.38
N ASP A 720 -12.91 -9.12 11.96
CA ASP A 720 -12.17 -8.09 11.23
C ASP A 720 -10.71 -8.54 11.04
N LEU A 721 -10.05 -8.02 10.00
CA LEU A 721 -8.63 -8.28 9.74
C LEU A 721 -7.84 -6.96 9.79
N TYR A 722 -6.66 -6.99 10.41
CA TYR A 722 -5.69 -5.90 10.34
C TYR A 722 -4.39 -6.42 9.71
N VAL A 723 -3.90 -5.72 8.68
CA VAL A 723 -2.74 -6.14 7.89
C VAL A 723 -1.66 -5.06 7.89
N THR A 724 -0.42 -5.41 8.22
CA THR A 724 0.70 -4.45 8.22
C THR A 724 1.31 -4.27 6.83
N ASN A 725 1.83 -3.08 6.54
CA ASN A 725 2.25 -2.66 5.21
C ASN A 725 3.57 -1.86 5.22
N TYR A 726 3.99 -1.41 4.02
CA TYR A 726 5.25 -0.71 3.81
C TYR A 726 5.24 0.73 4.32
N TYR A 727 6.42 1.33 4.48
CA TYR A 727 6.53 2.76 4.77
C TYR A 727 5.86 3.60 3.66
N ARG A 728 4.96 4.52 4.05
CA ARG A 728 4.04 5.33 3.19
C ARG A 728 2.84 4.57 2.63
N GLU A 729 2.60 3.36 3.09
CA GLU A 729 1.34 2.65 2.96
C GLU A 729 0.65 2.65 4.33
N THR A 730 -0.68 2.74 4.36
CA THR A 730 -1.41 2.55 5.61
C THR A 730 -1.35 1.09 6.00
N ASN A 731 -1.23 0.76 7.29
CA ASN A 731 -1.58 -0.60 7.71
C ASN A 731 -3.10 -0.73 7.67
N THR A 732 -3.60 -1.73 6.95
CA THR A 732 -4.99 -1.75 6.48
C THR A 732 -5.90 -2.52 7.44
N PHE A 733 -6.96 -1.87 7.91
CA PHE A 733 -8.02 -2.46 8.73
C PHE A 733 -9.23 -2.82 7.86
N TYR A 734 -9.34 -4.10 7.50
CA TYR A 734 -10.47 -4.68 6.79
C TYR A 734 -11.58 -5.06 7.76
N LYS A 735 -12.60 -4.23 7.84
CA LYS A 735 -13.79 -4.52 8.63
C LYS A 735 -14.73 -5.44 7.84
N GLN A 736 -15.16 -6.54 8.45
CA GLN A 736 -16.17 -7.40 7.83
C GLN A 736 -17.54 -6.73 7.95
N VAL A 737 -18.28 -6.64 6.85
CA VAL A 737 -19.61 -6.00 6.82
C VAL A 737 -20.74 -6.99 6.51
N SER A 738 -20.38 -8.15 5.97
CA SER A 738 -21.24 -9.30 5.74
C SER A 738 -20.36 -10.54 5.53
N PRO A 739 -20.91 -11.76 5.57
CA PRO A 739 -20.13 -12.98 5.29
C PRO A 739 -19.25 -12.86 4.04
N ASP A 740 -19.79 -12.34 2.93
CA ASP A 740 -19.08 -12.27 1.65
C ASP A 740 -18.33 -10.95 1.38
N SER A 741 -18.25 -10.01 2.33
CA SER A 741 -17.74 -8.65 2.05
C SER A 741 -17.04 -7.98 3.23
N PHE A 742 -15.90 -7.38 2.90
CA PHE A 742 -15.03 -6.58 3.74
C PHE A 742 -14.84 -5.19 3.12
N VAL A 743 -14.57 -4.21 3.97
CA VAL A 743 -14.28 -2.83 3.57
C VAL A 743 -13.06 -2.36 4.34
N ASP A 744 -12.11 -1.73 3.64
CA ASP A 744 -11.03 -0.98 4.28
C ASP A 744 -11.62 0.24 5.01
N GLU A 745 -11.55 0.19 6.35
CA GLU A 745 -12.06 1.21 7.27
C GLU A 745 -10.91 1.89 8.04
N THR A 746 -9.67 1.79 7.56
CA THR A 746 -8.46 2.27 8.25
C THR A 746 -8.56 3.73 8.70
N GLN A 747 -9.13 4.59 7.86
CA GLN A 747 -9.32 6.00 8.19
C GLN A 747 -10.45 6.20 9.22
N ALA A 748 -11.57 5.47 9.11
CA ALA A 748 -12.67 5.55 10.06
C ALA A 748 -12.28 4.99 11.44
N ALA A 749 -11.41 3.98 11.45
CA ALA A 749 -10.78 3.40 12.63
C ALA A 749 -9.71 4.29 13.27
N ARG A 750 -9.38 5.44 12.65
CA ARG A 750 -8.37 6.43 13.11
C ARG A 750 -6.94 5.89 13.16
N MET A 751 -6.62 4.91 12.31
CA MET A 751 -5.29 4.29 12.26
C MET A 751 -4.40 4.83 11.11
N ALA A 752 -4.98 5.50 10.12
CA ALA A 752 -4.23 5.91 8.92
C ALA A 752 -3.01 6.79 9.27
N ASP A 753 -3.20 7.84 10.07
CA ASP A 753 -2.12 8.80 10.39
C ASP A 753 -1.00 8.18 11.23
N SER A 754 -1.33 7.27 12.17
CA SER A 754 -0.36 6.63 13.06
C SER A 754 0.43 5.50 12.38
N THR A 755 -0.09 4.92 11.30
CA THR A 755 0.52 3.75 10.64
C THR A 755 1.21 4.08 9.32
N THR A 756 0.80 5.13 8.59
CA THR A 756 1.33 5.42 7.25
C THR A 756 2.87 5.56 7.22
N TYR A 757 3.50 6.01 8.30
CA TYR A 757 4.96 6.24 8.35
C TYR A 757 5.69 5.24 9.22
N LYS A 758 5.15 4.03 9.26
CA LYS A 758 5.72 2.87 9.92
C LYS A 758 5.79 1.75 8.89
N LEU A 759 6.88 1.00 8.91
CA LEU A 759 6.96 -0.26 8.17
C LEU A 759 6.69 -1.38 9.17
N GLY A 760 5.49 -1.94 9.12
CA GLY A 760 5.01 -2.92 10.11
C GLY A 760 5.19 -4.35 9.65
N PHE A 761 5.56 -5.25 10.55
CA PHE A 761 5.70 -6.69 10.30
C PHE A 761 4.74 -7.50 11.18
N GLY A 762 5.12 -7.83 12.41
CA GLY A 762 4.25 -8.56 13.33
C GLY A 762 3.14 -7.68 13.90
N THR A 763 1.92 -8.24 13.95
CA THR A 763 0.76 -7.59 14.57
C THR A 763 -0.15 -8.61 15.28
N GLN A 764 -0.75 -8.25 16.41
CA GLN A 764 -1.64 -9.14 17.19
C GLN A 764 -2.80 -8.36 17.81
N PHE A 765 -4.01 -8.93 17.72
CA PHE A 765 -5.16 -8.49 18.53
C PHE A 765 -5.09 -9.14 19.92
N LEU A 766 -5.26 -8.35 20.96
CA LEU A 766 -5.28 -8.80 22.35
C LEU A 766 -6.12 -7.85 23.21
N ASP A 767 -6.65 -8.31 24.33
CA ASP A 767 -7.44 -7.50 25.27
C ASP A 767 -6.58 -7.14 26.49
N ALA A 768 -5.75 -6.07 26.38
CA ALA A 768 -4.66 -5.84 27.34
C ALA A 768 -5.14 -5.46 28.73
N ASP A 769 -6.29 -4.78 28.81
CA ASP A 769 -6.90 -4.34 30.06
C ASP A 769 -8.19 -5.08 30.41
N LEU A 770 -8.52 -6.14 29.67
CA LEU A 770 -9.65 -7.03 29.92
C LEU A 770 -11.00 -6.29 29.96
N ASP A 771 -11.17 -5.25 29.14
CA ASP A 771 -12.40 -4.48 29.03
C ASP A 771 -13.42 -5.09 28.03
N GLY A 772 -12.98 -6.09 27.26
CA GLY A 772 -13.77 -6.82 26.26
C GLY A 772 -13.52 -6.36 24.83
N LEU A 773 -12.79 -5.27 24.63
CA LEU A 773 -12.40 -4.74 23.33
C LEU A 773 -11.01 -5.23 22.96
N LEU A 774 -10.84 -5.65 21.71
CA LEU A 774 -9.52 -6.06 21.22
C LEU A 774 -8.69 -4.83 20.87
N ASP A 775 -7.59 -4.62 21.60
CA ASP A 775 -6.49 -3.72 21.31
C ASP A 775 -5.51 -4.36 20.30
N LEU A 776 -4.54 -3.59 19.83
CA LEU A 776 -3.60 -4.02 18.80
C LEU A 776 -2.15 -3.69 19.15
N LEU A 777 -1.28 -4.70 19.13
CA LEU A 777 0.17 -4.55 19.26
C LEU A 777 0.84 -4.74 17.89
N ILE A 778 1.74 -3.83 17.51
CA ILE A 778 2.43 -3.84 16.22
C ILE A 778 3.94 -3.69 16.44
N VAL A 779 4.75 -4.50 15.76
CA VAL A 779 6.21 -4.33 15.72
C VAL A 779 6.66 -3.86 14.34
N ASN A 780 7.58 -2.90 14.33
CA ASN A 780 7.98 -2.16 13.15
C ASN A 780 9.49 -2.26 12.90
N GLY A 781 9.91 -1.93 11.68
CA GLY A 781 11.31 -1.68 11.33
C GLY A 781 11.60 -1.87 9.85
N HIS A 782 12.33 -0.92 9.25
CA HIS A 782 12.50 -0.84 7.80
C HIS A 782 13.33 -2.01 7.23
N VAL A 783 13.25 -2.21 5.91
CA VAL A 783 14.04 -3.20 5.17
C VAL A 783 15.34 -2.64 4.57
N GLU A 784 15.56 -1.33 4.70
CA GLU A 784 16.70 -0.62 4.11
C GLU A 784 17.11 0.54 5.01
N ASP A 785 18.42 0.73 5.21
CA ASP A 785 18.94 1.87 5.95
C ASP A 785 18.98 3.11 5.04
N LEU A 786 17.93 3.92 5.14
CA LEU A 786 17.78 5.18 4.42
C LEU A 786 17.95 6.40 5.34
N THR A 787 18.70 6.26 6.43
CA THR A 787 18.91 7.34 7.40
C THR A 787 19.60 8.57 6.80
N ALA A 788 20.43 8.39 5.76
CA ALA A 788 21.01 9.49 4.99
C ALA A 788 19.96 10.36 4.25
N GLN A 789 18.72 9.87 4.13
CA GLN A 789 17.56 10.56 3.54
C GLN A 789 16.53 10.99 4.60
N ASP A 790 16.94 11.05 5.87
CA ASP A 790 16.10 11.35 7.04
C ASP A 790 14.92 10.36 7.23
N LEU A 791 15.07 9.11 6.76
CA LEU A 791 14.09 8.05 6.97
C LEU A 791 14.52 7.12 8.12
N PRO A 792 13.59 6.70 9.00
CA PRO A 792 13.92 5.82 10.12
C PRO A 792 14.19 4.40 9.65
N TYR A 793 15.31 3.82 10.11
CA TYR A 793 15.63 2.41 9.86
C TYR A 793 14.99 1.52 10.93
N GLN A 794 15.50 1.60 12.16
CA GLN A 794 14.84 1.03 13.32
C GLN A 794 13.61 1.87 13.67
N MET A 795 12.49 1.22 13.96
CA MET A 795 11.23 1.89 14.27
C MET A 795 10.67 1.42 15.60
N GLN A 796 9.97 2.31 16.30
CA GLN A 796 9.30 1.99 17.56
C GLN A 796 8.13 1.04 17.32
N PRO A 797 7.97 -0.01 18.16
CA PRO A 797 6.70 -0.74 18.27
C PRO A 797 5.54 0.19 18.65
N GLN A 798 4.32 -0.21 18.32
CA GLN A 798 3.10 0.56 18.58
C GLN A 798 2.10 -0.27 19.37
N PHE A 799 1.29 0.42 20.17
CA PHE A 799 0.12 -0.16 20.84
C PHE A 799 -1.07 0.75 20.57
N MET A 800 -2.12 0.19 19.96
CA MET A 800 -3.35 0.90 19.63
C MET A 800 -4.45 0.43 20.59
N LYS A 801 -4.86 1.30 21.51
CA LYS A 801 -5.98 1.04 22.40
C LYS A 801 -7.29 1.21 21.67
N ASN A 802 -8.17 0.23 21.74
CA ASN A 802 -9.52 0.29 21.20
C ASN A 802 -10.41 1.15 22.11
N GLN A 803 -11.04 2.16 21.53
CA GLN A 803 -11.95 3.10 22.21
C GLN A 803 -13.42 2.70 22.02
N GLY A 804 -13.67 1.53 21.42
CA GLY A 804 -14.97 1.00 21.04
C GLY A 804 -15.34 1.30 19.59
N GLN A 805 -16.29 0.52 19.07
CA GLN A 805 -16.78 0.61 17.68
C GLN A 805 -15.68 0.48 16.61
N GLY A 806 -14.57 -0.20 16.94
CA GLY A 806 -13.41 -0.34 16.06
C GLY A 806 -12.66 0.97 15.82
N GLN A 807 -12.74 1.94 16.74
CA GLN A 807 -11.92 3.16 16.70
C GLN A 807 -10.74 3.04 17.65
N PHE A 808 -9.56 3.42 17.18
CA PHE A 808 -8.32 3.17 17.91
C PHE A 808 -7.57 4.46 18.23
N GLN A 809 -6.79 4.41 19.30
CA GLN A 809 -5.88 5.45 19.73
C GLN A 809 -4.49 4.85 20.01
N GLU A 810 -3.46 5.37 19.36
CA GLU A 810 -2.08 5.03 19.70
C GLU A 810 -1.74 5.57 21.09
N LEU A 811 -1.30 4.68 21.99
CA LEU A 811 -0.78 5.07 23.31
C LEU A 811 0.68 5.49 23.22
N LYS A 812 1.12 6.38 24.11
CA LYS A 812 2.50 6.87 24.04
C LYS A 812 3.47 5.79 24.54
N PRO A 813 4.62 5.61 23.90
CA PRO A 813 5.65 4.67 24.35
C PRO A 813 6.07 4.84 25.83
N THR A 814 6.07 6.06 26.34
CA THR A 814 6.42 6.38 27.74
C THR A 814 5.40 5.88 28.77
N GLU A 815 4.17 5.62 28.33
CA GLU A 815 3.09 5.09 29.17
C GLU A 815 3.14 3.55 29.19
N LEU A 816 3.63 2.94 28.11
CA LEU A 816 3.60 1.49 27.90
C LEU A 816 4.81 0.75 28.49
N GLY A 817 6.03 1.29 28.39
CA GLY A 817 7.23 0.61 28.87
C GLY A 817 8.47 0.83 27.99
N THR A 818 9.61 0.27 28.40
CA THR A 818 10.91 0.47 27.72
C THR A 818 10.97 -0.17 26.34
N PHE A 819 10.25 -1.29 26.13
CA PHE A 819 10.16 -1.97 24.84
C PHE A 819 9.63 -1.03 23.74
N PHE A 820 8.50 -0.36 24.00
CA PHE A 820 7.87 0.55 23.04
C PHE A 820 8.70 1.82 22.78
N GLN A 821 9.56 2.21 23.72
CA GLN A 821 10.45 3.36 23.56
C GLN A 821 11.66 3.05 22.68
N THR A 822 12.05 1.78 22.58
CA THR A 822 13.29 1.32 21.95
C THR A 822 13.04 0.95 20.48
N PRO A 823 13.53 1.73 19.50
CA PRO A 823 13.42 1.37 18.09
C PRO A 823 14.14 0.04 17.80
N ARG A 824 13.57 -0.76 16.89
CA ARG A 824 14.12 -2.06 16.50
C ARG A 824 13.73 -2.42 15.07
N LEU A 825 14.27 -3.55 14.58
CA LEU A 825 13.79 -4.23 13.39
C LEU A 825 12.92 -5.42 13.80
N GLY A 826 11.73 -5.11 14.32
CA GLY A 826 10.77 -6.11 14.76
C GLY A 826 10.24 -6.93 13.59
N ARG A 827 10.09 -8.23 13.80
CA ARG A 827 9.60 -9.19 12.81
C ARG A 827 8.47 -10.04 13.40
N GLY A 828 8.77 -11.26 13.83
CA GLY A 828 7.79 -12.19 14.33
C GLY A 828 7.14 -11.71 15.62
N LEU A 829 5.84 -11.99 15.75
CA LEU A 829 5.04 -11.62 16.91
C LEU A 829 3.96 -12.67 17.16
N ALA A 830 4.07 -13.36 18.30
CA ALA A 830 3.09 -14.32 18.78
C ALA A 830 2.49 -13.89 20.13
N ARG A 831 1.24 -14.29 20.36
CA ARG A 831 0.48 -14.06 21.60
C ARG A 831 0.48 -15.29 22.50
N LEU A 832 0.58 -15.06 23.81
CA LEU A 832 0.56 -16.07 24.86
C LEU A 832 0.15 -15.48 26.22
N ASP A 833 -0.12 -16.35 27.19
CA ASP A 833 -0.30 -16.08 28.62
C ASP A 833 0.77 -16.90 29.39
N TRP A 834 2.01 -16.40 29.42
CA TRP A 834 3.20 -17.19 29.78
C TRP A 834 3.26 -17.53 31.28
N ASN A 835 2.68 -16.66 32.11
CA ASN A 835 2.64 -16.81 33.56
C ASN A 835 1.29 -17.37 34.06
N ARG A 836 0.33 -17.58 33.13
CA ARG A 836 -1.03 -18.08 33.40
C ARG A 836 -1.82 -17.19 34.36
N ASP A 837 -1.61 -15.88 34.27
CA ASP A 837 -2.38 -14.89 35.00
C ASP A 837 -3.60 -14.40 34.22
N GLY A 838 -3.73 -14.75 32.92
CA GLY A 838 -4.84 -14.43 32.05
C GLY A 838 -4.82 -13.02 31.45
N LEU A 839 -3.73 -12.27 31.63
CA LEU A 839 -3.40 -11.12 30.81
C LEU A 839 -2.63 -11.62 29.58
N GLU A 840 -3.00 -11.13 28.40
CA GLU A 840 -2.30 -11.55 27.18
C GLU A 840 -0.98 -10.80 27.03
N GLU A 841 0.08 -11.57 26.77
CA GLU A 841 1.45 -11.15 26.50
C GLU A 841 1.83 -11.24 25.03
N ALA A 842 3.07 -10.87 24.74
CA ALA A 842 3.67 -10.97 23.43
C ALA A 842 5.10 -11.54 23.47
N ALA A 843 5.40 -12.40 22.50
CA ALA A 843 6.73 -12.89 22.19
C ALA A 843 7.19 -12.33 20.84
N VAL A 844 8.35 -11.67 20.81
CA VAL A 844 8.82 -10.85 19.68
C VAL A 844 10.19 -11.29 19.21
N SER A 845 10.32 -11.57 17.92
CA SER A 845 11.63 -11.70 17.26
C SER A 845 12.04 -10.39 16.58
N SER A 846 13.34 -10.18 16.44
CA SER A 846 13.91 -9.00 15.79
C SER A 846 15.16 -9.39 15.00
N LEU A 847 15.50 -8.64 13.94
CA LEU A 847 16.71 -8.90 13.15
C LEU A 847 17.99 -8.41 13.84
N ASP A 848 17.90 -7.29 14.56
CA ASP A 848 19.03 -6.52 15.08
C ASP A 848 19.22 -6.64 16.59
N GLN A 849 18.29 -7.30 17.28
CA GLN A 849 18.19 -7.34 18.74
C GLN A 849 17.81 -8.73 19.25
N PRO A 850 18.14 -9.07 20.51
CA PRO A 850 17.66 -10.30 21.14
C PRO A 850 16.14 -10.43 21.10
N PHE A 851 15.67 -11.68 21.14
CA PHE A 851 14.27 -12.01 21.34
C PHE A 851 13.72 -11.35 22.61
N VAL A 852 12.44 -10.99 22.58
CA VAL A 852 11.77 -10.35 23.71
C VAL A 852 10.50 -11.13 24.09
N LEU A 853 10.40 -11.52 25.36
CA LEU A 853 9.16 -11.90 26.02
C LEU A 853 8.65 -10.69 26.81
N LEU A 854 7.46 -10.19 26.46
CA LEU A 854 6.80 -9.06 27.11
C LEU A 854 5.76 -9.56 28.10
N GLU A 855 5.90 -9.22 29.38
CA GLU A 855 4.86 -9.44 30.40
C GLU A 855 3.91 -8.25 30.43
N ASN A 856 2.60 -8.51 30.45
CA ASN A 856 1.57 -7.49 30.58
C ASN A 856 1.40 -7.14 32.07
N LEU A 857 1.71 -5.90 32.44
CA LEU A 857 1.66 -5.40 33.82
C LEU A 857 0.50 -4.41 34.03
N THR A 858 -0.52 -4.47 33.17
CA THR A 858 -1.64 -3.55 33.20
C THR A 858 -2.30 -3.52 34.59
N GLN A 859 -2.51 -2.31 35.12
CA GLN A 859 -3.16 -2.12 36.42
C GLN A 859 -4.63 -1.71 36.25
N ASN A 860 -5.46 -2.10 37.21
CA ASN A 860 -6.91 -1.86 37.21
C ASN A 860 -7.60 -2.44 35.96
N HIS A 861 -7.11 -3.58 35.47
CA HIS A 861 -7.75 -4.34 34.41
C HIS A 861 -9.10 -4.93 34.86
N GLY A 862 -9.93 -5.31 33.89
CA GLY A 862 -11.21 -5.97 34.11
C GLY A 862 -11.07 -7.42 34.58
N HIS A 863 -12.23 -8.02 34.83
CA HIS A 863 -12.39 -9.45 35.08
C HIS A 863 -12.18 -10.25 33.79
N ARG A 864 -11.84 -11.54 33.89
CA ARG A 864 -11.54 -12.37 32.71
C ARG A 864 -12.25 -13.71 32.67
N LEU A 865 -12.25 -14.32 31.49
CA LEU A 865 -12.53 -15.73 31.29
C LEU A 865 -11.56 -16.28 30.25
N VAL A 866 -10.77 -17.29 30.63
CA VAL A 866 -9.85 -17.99 29.73
C VAL A 866 -10.48 -19.32 29.33
N VAL A 867 -10.57 -19.59 28.02
CA VAL A 867 -11.22 -20.77 27.47
C VAL A 867 -10.19 -21.61 26.69
N ARG A 868 -9.99 -22.86 27.13
CA ARG A 868 -9.30 -23.91 26.38
C ARG A 868 -10.32 -24.82 25.70
N LEU A 869 -9.97 -25.28 24.50
CA LEU A 869 -10.85 -26.08 23.65
C LEU A 869 -10.17 -27.40 23.29
N THR A 870 -10.93 -28.49 23.25
CA THR A 870 -10.47 -29.77 22.70
C THR A 870 -11.58 -30.43 21.89
N GLY A 871 -11.29 -30.65 20.62
CA GLY A 871 -12.15 -31.39 19.71
C GLY A 871 -12.17 -32.88 20.03
N THR A 872 -13.32 -33.52 19.80
CA THR A 872 -13.51 -34.98 19.89
C THR A 872 -14.16 -35.56 18.64
N LYS A 873 -14.90 -34.72 17.90
CA LYS A 873 -15.41 -34.98 16.56
C LYS A 873 -14.71 -34.10 15.54
N SER A 874 -14.43 -32.85 15.87
CA SER A 874 -13.50 -31.98 15.14
C SER A 874 -12.06 -32.46 15.41
N SER A 875 -11.08 -31.96 14.65
CA SER A 875 -9.66 -32.16 15.01
C SER A 875 -9.40 -31.69 16.45
N ARG A 876 -8.43 -32.31 17.13
CA ARG A 876 -8.22 -32.08 18.58
C ARG A 876 -7.94 -30.62 18.91
N ASP A 877 -7.25 -29.90 18.02
CA ASP A 877 -6.94 -28.48 18.15
C ASP A 877 -8.15 -27.55 18.00
N ALA A 878 -9.27 -28.04 17.48
CA ALA A 878 -10.55 -27.34 17.41
C ALA A 878 -10.51 -25.95 16.73
N ILE A 879 -9.56 -25.75 15.80
CA ILE A 879 -9.47 -24.53 14.97
C ILE A 879 -10.79 -24.31 14.23
N GLY A 880 -11.31 -23.08 14.25
CA GLY A 880 -12.62 -22.68 13.72
C GLY A 880 -13.72 -22.60 14.77
N THR A 881 -13.47 -23.07 16.00
CA THR A 881 -14.48 -23.00 17.07
C THR A 881 -14.79 -21.54 17.40
N THR A 882 -16.08 -21.18 17.33
CA THR A 882 -16.58 -19.86 17.72
C THR A 882 -17.19 -19.95 19.12
N VAL A 883 -16.69 -19.11 20.03
CA VAL A 883 -17.21 -18.99 21.40
C VAL A 883 -17.84 -17.63 21.58
N ARG A 884 -19.09 -17.63 22.05
CA ARG A 884 -19.86 -16.44 22.39
C ARG A 884 -20.10 -16.40 23.89
N VAL A 885 -19.61 -15.34 24.53
CA VAL A 885 -19.81 -15.10 25.97
C VAL A 885 -20.80 -13.97 26.13
N LYS A 886 -21.89 -14.25 26.85
CA LYS A 886 -22.92 -13.26 27.14
C LYS A 886 -22.81 -12.81 28.59
N THR A 887 -22.69 -11.50 28.81
CA THR A 887 -22.85 -10.87 30.12
C THR A 887 -24.14 -10.05 30.13
N LYS A 888 -24.46 -9.43 31.27
CA LYS A 888 -25.62 -8.54 31.39
C LYS A 888 -25.55 -7.31 30.46
N GLY A 889 -24.33 -6.90 30.07
CA GLY A 889 -24.09 -5.65 29.34
C GLY A 889 -23.62 -5.83 27.90
N GLN A 890 -22.98 -6.96 27.58
CA GLN A 890 -22.37 -7.18 26.26
C GLN A 890 -22.36 -8.66 25.87
N THR A 891 -22.22 -8.90 24.57
CA THR A 891 -21.96 -10.21 23.99
C THR A 891 -20.61 -10.13 23.31
N LEU A 892 -19.67 -10.97 23.72
CA LEU A 892 -18.34 -11.06 23.13
C LEU A 892 -18.25 -12.29 22.25
N VAL A 893 -17.62 -12.15 21.10
CA VAL A 893 -17.35 -13.27 20.19
C VAL A 893 -15.85 -13.38 19.99
N ARG A 894 -15.33 -14.60 20.10
CA ARG A 894 -13.97 -14.95 19.71
C ARG A 894 -14.01 -16.27 18.94
N GLN A 895 -13.16 -16.40 17.94
CA GLN A 895 -12.96 -17.64 17.20
C GLN A 895 -11.53 -18.11 17.41
N LEU A 896 -11.33 -19.42 17.60
CA LEU A 896 -10.00 -19.99 17.64
C LEU A 896 -9.48 -20.13 16.20
N THR A 897 -8.52 -19.29 15.83
CA THR A 897 -7.93 -19.24 14.48
C THR A 897 -6.64 -20.04 14.41
N ALA A 898 -6.22 -20.41 13.20
CA ALA A 898 -4.86 -20.84 12.93
C ALA A 898 -4.17 -19.82 12.03
N GLY A 899 -2.86 -19.66 12.21
CA GLY A 899 -2.12 -18.56 11.60
C GLY A 899 -2.14 -17.33 12.51
N ASP A 900 -2.28 -16.14 11.91
CA ASP A 900 -2.28 -14.81 12.53
C ASP A 900 -1.02 -14.43 13.34
N GLY A 901 -0.63 -13.16 13.27
CA GLY A 901 0.72 -12.67 13.56
C GLY A 901 1.58 -12.52 12.31
N TYR A 902 2.89 -12.61 12.49
CA TYR A 902 3.88 -12.72 11.42
C TYR A 902 4.84 -13.85 11.77
N PHE A 903 4.89 -14.89 10.94
CA PHE A 903 5.63 -16.14 11.20
C PHE A 903 5.30 -16.75 12.57
N ALA A 904 4.04 -16.66 12.99
CA ALA A 904 3.63 -16.96 14.35
C ALA A 904 2.67 -18.14 14.44
N SER A 905 2.73 -18.85 15.56
CA SER A 905 1.69 -19.75 16.02
C SER A 905 1.39 -19.40 17.47
N ASN A 906 0.18 -18.89 17.71
CA ASN A 906 -0.26 -18.36 19.00
C ASN A 906 -0.65 -19.47 19.97
N GLN A 907 -0.71 -19.16 21.26
CA GLN A 907 -1.27 -20.09 22.24
C GLN A 907 -2.72 -20.41 21.89
N ARG A 908 -3.10 -21.71 21.96
CA ARG A 908 -4.46 -22.19 21.66
C ARG A 908 -5.45 -21.94 22.79
N THR A 909 -5.66 -20.67 23.11
CA THR A 909 -6.55 -20.19 24.18
C THR A 909 -7.34 -18.99 23.69
N LEU A 910 -8.59 -18.87 24.14
CA LEU A 910 -9.38 -17.66 23.94
C LEU A 910 -9.50 -16.91 25.26
N VAL A 911 -9.10 -15.64 25.27
CA VAL A 911 -9.25 -14.74 26.42
C VAL A 911 -10.41 -13.79 26.17
N PHE A 912 -11.27 -13.65 27.18
CA PHE A 912 -12.39 -12.71 27.18
C PHE A 912 -12.24 -11.73 28.34
N GLY A 913 -12.03 -10.46 28.05
CA GLY A 913 -12.20 -9.37 29.01
C GLY A 913 -13.67 -9.15 29.32
N LEU A 914 -14.04 -9.27 30.59
CA LEU A 914 -15.41 -9.13 31.08
C LEU A 914 -15.67 -7.75 31.71
N GLY A 915 -14.66 -6.86 31.74
CA GLY A 915 -14.75 -5.58 32.42
C GLY A 915 -15.15 -5.75 33.89
N ASP A 916 -16.18 -5.04 34.34
CA ASP A 916 -16.68 -5.14 35.72
C ASP A 916 -17.57 -6.38 35.98
N ALA A 917 -17.84 -7.22 34.96
CA ALA A 917 -18.75 -8.35 35.10
C ALA A 917 -18.09 -9.52 35.84
N LYS A 918 -18.61 -9.82 37.03
CA LYS A 918 -18.17 -10.95 37.87
C LYS A 918 -18.78 -12.30 37.49
N GLN A 919 -19.77 -12.27 36.61
CA GLN A 919 -20.54 -13.44 36.19
C GLN A 919 -20.96 -13.29 34.74
N ILE A 920 -21.05 -14.43 34.05
CA ILE A 920 -21.60 -14.54 32.70
C ILE A 920 -23.02 -15.12 32.76
N GLU A 921 -23.88 -14.73 31.82
CA GLU A 921 -25.22 -15.30 31.64
C GLU A 921 -25.15 -16.64 30.92
N SER A 922 -24.32 -16.73 29.89
CA SER A 922 -24.11 -17.96 29.12
C SER A 922 -22.78 -17.96 28.38
N LEU A 923 -22.31 -19.17 28.10
CA LEU A 923 -21.23 -19.45 27.16
C LEU A 923 -21.78 -20.39 26.08
N GLU A 924 -21.76 -19.92 24.83
CA GLU A 924 -22.21 -20.66 23.65
C GLU A 924 -20.99 -21.04 22.80
N VAL A 925 -20.87 -22.33 22.45
CA VAL A 925 -19.79 -22.85 21.62
C VAL A 925 -20.37 -23.46 20.36
N THR A 926 -19.85 -23.04 19.21
CA THR A 926 -20.07 -23.68 17.92
C THR A 926 -18.76 -24.29 17.46
N TRP A 927 -18.72 -25.63 17.41
CA TRP A 927 -17.53 -26.38 16.99
C TRP A 927 -17.49 -26.56 15.46
N PRO A 928 -16.31 -26.79 14.86
CA PRO A 928 -16.16 -27.08 13.44
C PRO A 928 -17.02 -28.24 12.95
N SER A 929 -17.25 -29.26 13.80
CA SER A 929 -18.14 -30.38 13.48
C SER A 929 -19.63 -30.01 13.32
N GLY A 930 -20.01 -28.77 13.63
CA GLY A 930 -21.39 -28.30 13.71
C GLY A 930 -22.09 -28.64 15.03
N VAL A 931 -21.37 -29.23 16.01
CA VAL A 931 -21.90 -29.38 17.37
C VAL A 931 -22.07 -28.00 17.99
N HIS A 932 -23.20 -27.78 18.65
CA HIS A 932 -23.46 -26.60 19.46
C HIS A 932 -23.60 -27.00 20.93
N GLN A 933 -22.92 -26.27 21.81
CA GLN A 933 -23.01 -26.44 23.27
C GLN A 933 -23.36 -25.11 23.94
N LEU A 934 -24.26 -25.17 24.90
CA LEU A 934 -24.66 -24.02 25.73
C LEU A 934 -24.39 -24.37 27.19
N PHE A 935 -23.62 -23.52 27.85
CA PHE A 935 -23.37 -23.56 29.28
C PHE A 935 -24.06 -22.35 29.92
N GLU A 936 -25.05 -22.60 30.79
CA GLU A 936 -25.77 -21.54 31.50
C GLU A 936 -25.00 -21.09 32.75
N GLY A 937 -24.78 -19.78 32.86
CA GLY A 937 -24.08 -19.18 33.98
C GLY A 937 -22.57 -19.45 34.03
N GLY A 938 -21.87 -18.69 34.85
CA GLY A 938 -20.44 -18.86 35.13
C GLY A 938 -19.90 -17.71 35.97
N VAL A 939 -18.79 -17.94 36.67
CA VAL A 939 -18.09 -16.92 37.44
C VAL A 939 -16.93 -16.38 36.60
N ALA A 940 -16.54 -15.12 36.80
CA ALA A 940 -15.33 -14.58 36.21
C ALA A 940 -14.05 -15.10 36.91
N ASP A 941 -12.89 -14.70 36.38
CA ASP A 941 -11.55 -14.96 36.91
C ASP A 941 -11.20 -16.45 37.02
N GLN A 942 -11.56 -17.19 35.98
CA GLN A 942 -11.29 -18.62 35.88
C GLN A 942 -10.81 -19.01 34.48
N GLU A 943 -10.11 -20.13 34.48
CA GLU A 943 -9.75 -20.87 33.27
C GLU A 943 -10.62 -22.12 33.16
N VAL A 944 -11.34 -22.23 32.04
CA VAL A 944 -12.25 -23.34 31.76
C VAL A 944 -11.76 -24.15 30.57
N HIS A 945 -11.89 -25.48 30.67
CA HIS A 945 -11.65 -26.40 29.56
C HIS A 945 -12.97 -26.93 29.05
N LEU A 946 -13.25 -26.67 27.79
CA LEU A 946 -14.43 -27.17 27.11
C LEU A 946 -14.00 -28.32 26.19
N ILE A 947 -14.68 -29.45 26.32
CA ILE A 947 -14.46 -30.63 25.50
C ILE A 947 -15.70 -30.83 24.64
N GLU A 948 -15.49 -30.99 23.34
CA GLU A 948 -16.57 -31.13 22.37
C GLU A 948 -17.48 -32.33 22.73
N GLY A 949 -18.79 -32.06 22.80
CA GLY A 949 -19.82 -33.04 23.12
C GLY A 949 -20.00 -33.35 24.62
N GLN A 950 -19.20 -32.77 25.52
CA GLN A 950 -19.34 -32.96 26.97
C GLN A 950 -20.28 -31.91 27.60
N PRO A 951 -21.29 -32.30 28.39
CA PRO A 951 -22.28 -31.37 28.92
C PRO A 951 -21.76 -30.46 30.05
N GLU A 952 -20.64 -30.82 30.67
CA GLU A 952 -20.01 -30.06 31.75
C GLU A 952 -18.69 -29.45 31.28
N HIS A 953 -18.38 -28.24 31.75
CA HIS A 953 -17.05 -27.65 31.60
C HIS A 953 -16.15 -28.14 32.73
N PHE A 954 -14.86 -28.36 32.45
CA PHE A 954 -13.89 -28.71 33.48
C PHE A 954 -13.19 -27.45 33.97
N HIS A 955 -13.24 -27.20 35.29
CA HIS A 955 -12.46 -26.14 35.90
C HIS A 955 -10.99 -26.55 35.97
N ILE A 956 -10.11 -25.84 35.25
CA ILE A 956 -8.67 -26.08 35.34
C ILE A 956 -8.13 -25.38 36.59
N ARG A 957 -8.49 -24.11 36.82
CA ARG A 957 -7.95 -23.30 37.91
C ARG A 957 -8.79 -22.06 38.24
N SER A 958 -8.77 -21.66 39.51
CA SER A 958 -9.14 -20.30 39.95
C SER A 958 -7.94 -19.38 39.75
N LEU A 959 -8.10 -18.30 39.00
CA LEU A 959 -7.02 -17.36 38.72
C LEU A 959 -7.09 -16.24 39.77
N ASN A 960 -6.37 -16.42 40.88
CA ASN A 960 -6.32 -15.45 41.99
C ASN A 960 -5.32 -14.32 41.75
#